data_AF-A0A1J3GGA2-F1
#
_entry.id   AF-A0A1J3GGA2-F1
#
_cell.length_a   1.000
_cell.length_b   1.000
_cell.length_c   1.000
_cell.angle_alpha   90.00
_cell.angle_beta   90.00
_cell.angle_gamma   90.00
#
_symmetry.space_group_name_H-M   'P 1'
#
loop_
_entity.id
_entity.type
_entity.pdbx_description
1 polymer ?
#
loop_
_entity_poly.entity_id
_entity_poly.type
_entity_poly.pdbx_seq_one_letter_code
_entity_poly.pdbx_strand_id
1 'polypeptide(L)'
;MADVVQYRLERMVDELDDLERKGIFTRAEIGEIVKQRRKFEYRLKRPSPLKQDFIAYVDYESQLDELRRLRKKAASLQSDETKTKKKKSVSDFAGVAKIVEIYRLATMRFKGDINLWFRYLEFCREKRNGRMKKVLAQVIRFHPKVAAVWIYAAAWEFDKNLNVVAARALMQNGLRVCPNSEDLWVEYLRMELTYLNKLKARRVALGEGVGSLVRDEKTVEEEKWQGENKELFMSLDEKVENDDSDVEDAEDVNEKDDIFREKGSNVLQAIYSGATEALPSSFELRKRFLEILEATELAHSDEIRNTILSDLKRDFSKDPEYWNWLARHEMSKETGVEFASPQMQKAIQVFEEGLQTVTSSSMFEMYIKFLLEAIAQSNDDADETSPSSNPTGECISHLINVYEKADETGCLTEELANEYVSLYLKLGRTHEAQKLAEKLCSGTFAGSANLWFTRVTIETRSLSKNSTPSKADLKSVFELLSNALKKVPISESESLWLMAFEFFGHQRTYFDKLVEMSILSVAKGNNGSDHVFSLGSAVVKFVLQTKGSQSAREIYKRFLALPRPGLALYKDCIEIETNIGDKDSLRNARKLYDSAVASYSQDVELWKDYYSLEMKMGTSETANGVYWRARKTLKESADFIVGSDFVVV
;
A
#
# COMPACT_ATOMS: atom_id res chain seq x y z
N MET A 1 -10.20 45.02 7.85
CA MET A 1 -9.50 44.01 7.01
C MET A 1 -8.42 44.65 6.14
N ALA A 2 -8.73 45.73 5.42
CA ALA A 2 -7.78 46.45 4.58
C ALA A 2 -6.60 47.08 5.35
N ASP A 3 -6.85 47.69 6.51
CA ASP A 3 -5.82 48.39 7.29
C ASP A 3 -4.69 47.47 7.78
N VAL A 4 -5.03 46.22 8.13
CA VAL A 4 -4.04 45.22 8.56
C VAL A 4 -3.19 44.73 7.38
N VAL A 5 -3.78 44.62 6.18
CA VAL A 5 -3.04 44.29 4.95
C VAL A 5 -2.10 45.44 4.60
N GLN A 6 -2.60 46.67 4.66
CA GLN A 6 -1.83 47.88 4.37
C GLN A 6 -0.63 48.02 5.33
N TYR A 7 -0.86 47.85 6.63
CA TYR A 7 0.22 47.83 7.64
C TYR A 7 1.30 46.78 7.36
N ARG A 8 0.92 45.57 6.91
CA ARG A 8 1.89 44.53 6.54
C ARG A 8 2.69 44.89 5.29
N LEU A 9 2.05 45.54 4.31
CA LEU A 9 2.72 46.03 3.09
C LEU A 9 3.72 47.14 3.39
N GLU A 10 3.37 48.09 4.27
CA GLU A 10 4.25 49.20 4.67
C GLU A 10 5.54 48.69 5.33
N ARG A 11 5.46 47.64 6.14
CA ARG A 11 6.64 47.00 6.73
C ARG A 11 7.56 46.29 5.74
N MET A 12 7.14 46.16 4.48
CA MET A 12 7.94 45.57 3.40
C MET A 12 8.59 46.62 2.49
N VAL A 13 8.40 47.92 2.77
CA VAL A 13 8.97 48.97 1.90
C VAL A 13 10.49 48.99 1.99
N ASP A 14 11.05 48.94 3.20
CA ASP A 14 12.51 48.99 3.41
C ASP A 14 13.28 47.86 2.69
N GLU A 15 12.69 46.66 2.63
CA GLU A 15 13.30 45.52 1.92
C GLU A 15 13.24 45.68 0.40
N LEU A 16 12.18 46.30 -0.14
CA LEU A 16 12.00 46.53 -1.57
C LEU A 16 12.87 47.69 -2.06
N ASP A 17 12.97 48.76 -1.27
CA ASP A 17 13.87 49.89 -1.54
C ASP A 17 15.33 49.44 -1.57
N ASP A 18 15.75 48.54 -0.68
CA ASP A 18 17.10 47.97 -0.70
C ASP A 18 17.34 47.06 -1.92
N LEU A 19 16.31 46.38 -2.44
CA LEU A 19 16.41 45.59 -3.68
C LEU A 19 16.55 46.47 -4.92
N GLU A 20 15.84 47.61 -4.95
CA GLU A 20 15.94 48.62 -6.02
C GLU A 20 17.31 49.29 -6.02
N ARG A 21 17.78 49.76 -4.84
CA ARG A 21 19.10 50.40 -4.70
C ARG A 21 20.26 49.51 -5.15
N LYS A 22 20.12 48.19 -5.01
CA LYS A 22 21.12 47.22 -5.46
C LYS A 22 20.98 46.79 -6.92
N GLY A 23 19.95 47.27 -7.62
CA GLY A 23 19.67 46.90 -9.01
C GLY A 23 19.33 45.42 -9.19
N ILE A 24 18.86 44.73 -8.16
CA ILE A 24 18.49 43.29 -8.26
C ILE A 24 17.12 43.15 -8.93
N PHE A 25 16.22 44.09 -8.66
CA PHE A 25 14.91 44.18 -9.27
C PHE A 25 14.67 45.59 -9.79
N THR A 26 13.97 45.68 -10.91
CA THR A 26 13.53 46.98 -11.46
C THR A 26 12.27 47.46 -10.73
N ARG A 27 12.00 48.77 -10.82
CA ARG A 27 10.80 49.37 -10.21
C ARG A 27 9.49 48.76 -10.74
N ALA A 28 9.47 48.34 -12.01
CA ALA A 28 8.32 47.66 -12.61
C ALA A 28 8.08 46.28 -11.96
N GLU A 29 9.14 45.47 -11.82
CA GLU A 29 9.09 44.16 -11.16
C GLU A 29 8.69 44.28 -9.69
N ILE A 30 9.20 45.29 -8.98
CA ILE A 30 8.82 45.57 -7.59
C ILE A 30 7.32 45.90 -7.49
N GLY A 31 6.78 46.66 -8.45
CA GLY A 31 5.34 46.92 -8.55
C GLY A 31 4.51 45.64 -8.69
N GLU A 32 4.99 44.67 -9.48
CA GLU A 32 4.36 43.36 -9.61
C GLU A 32 4.46 42.53 -8.33
N ILE A 33 5.63 42.54 -7.66
CA ILE A 33 5.84 41.85 -6.39
C ILE A 33 4.86 42.37 -5.33
N VAL A 34 4.73 43.70 -5.19
CA VAL A 34 3.78 44.32 -4.26
C VAL A 34 2.34 43.94 -4.60
N LYS A 35 1.98 43.91 -5.88
CA LYS A 35 0.64 43.49 -6.34
C LYS A 35 0.33 42.04 -5.95
N GLN A 36 1.28 41.11 -6.15
CA GLN A 36 1.09 39.71 -5.78
C GLN A 36 1.05 39.51 -4.26
N ARG A 37 1.97 40.12 -3.51
CA ARG A 37 1.96 40.10 -2.03
C ARG A 37 0.66 40.62 -1.47
N ARG A 38 0.14 41.73 -2.01
CA ARG A 38 -1.17 42.29 -1.63
C ARG A 38 -2.30 41.27 -1.84
N LYS A 39 -2.33 40.58 -2.99
CA LYS A 39 -3.33 39.53 -3.27
C LYS A 39 -3.27 38.40 -2.25
N PHE A 40 -2.07 37.90 -1.93
CA PHE A 40 -1.92 36.85 -0.93
C PHE A 40 -2.32 37.32 0.48
N GLU A 41 -1.91 38.52 0.90
CA GLU A 41 -2.30 39.09 2.20
C GLU A 41 -3.83 39.25 2.33
N TYR A 42 -4.54 39.63 1.25
CA TYR A 42 -6.00 39.63 1.25
C TYR A 42 -6.59 38.21 1.35
N ARG A 43 -6.03 37.21 0.63
CA ARG A 43 -6.48 35.81 0.72
C ARG A 43 -6.34 35.27 2.16
N LEU A 44 -5.22 35.57 2.81
CA LEU A 44 -4.90 35.13 4.17
C LEU A 44 -5.76 35.81 5.25
N LYS A 45 -6.30 37.00 4.96
CA LYS A 45 -7.16 37.76 5.88
C LYS A 45 -8.65 37.51 5.71
N ARG A 46 -9.05 36.62 4.80
CA ARG A 46 -10.44 36.15 4.69
C ARG A 46 -10.90 35.54 6.03
N PRO A 47 -12.20 35.60 6.36
CA PRO A 47 -12.74 34.96 7.57
C PRO A 47 -12.39 33.46 7.67
N SER A 48 -12.38 32.77 6.52
CA SER A 48 -11.92 31.39 6.35
C SER A 48 -10.80 31.35 5.30
N PRO A 49 -9.52 31.49 5.70
CA PRO A 49 -8.40 31.35 4.78
C PRO A 49 -8.14 29.86 4.51
N LEU A 50 -7.82 29.50 3.25
CA LEU A 50 -7.56 28.11 2.89
C LEU A 50 -6.10 27.76 3.15
N LYS A 51 -5.81 26.52 3.54
CA LYS A 51 -4.43 26.02 3.67
C LYS A 51 -3.61 26.22 2.39
N GLN A 52 -4.23 25.97 1.24
CA GLN A 52 -3.60 26.13 -0.07
C GLN A 52 -3.15 27.58 -0.33
N ASP A 53 -3.82 28.58 0.26
CA ASP A 53 -3.42 29.98 0.14
C ASP A 53 -2.08 30.24 0.84
N PHE A 54 -1.85 29.62 2.00
CA PHE A 54 -0.57 29.72 2.72
C PHE A 54 0.55 29.02 1.96
N ILE A 55 0.30 27.80 1.46
CA ILE A 55 1.28 27.03 0.69
C ILE A 55 1.66 27.79 -0.58
N ALA A 56 0.67 28.24 -1.37
CA ALA A 56 0.93 29.01 -2.58
C ALA A 56 1.70 30.30 -2.30
N TYR A 57 1.45 30.95 -1.15
CA TYR A 57 2.20 32.14 -0.78
C TYR A 57 3.64 31.84 -0.39
N VAL A 58 3.87 30.74 0.34
CA VAL A 58 5.24 30.26 0.64
C VAL A 58 5.99 29.91 -0.63
N ASP A 59 5.35 29.20 -1.56
CA ASP A 59 5.98 28.79 -2.82
C ASP A 59 6.39 30.01 -3.64
N TYR A 60 5.50 31.01 -3.72
CA TYR A 60 5.79 32.29 -4.37
C TYR A 60 6.99 33.03 -3.72
N GLU A 61 7.00 33.18 -2.39
CA GLU A 61 8.11 33.86 -1.70
C GLU A 61 9.42 33.05 -1.78
N SER A 62 9.34 31.72 -1.84
CA SER A 62 10.51 30.85 -2.00
C SER A 62 11.14 31.01 -3.39
N GLN A 63 10.31 31.01 -4.44
CA GLN A 63 10.74 31.30 -5.81
C GLN A 63 11.33 32.71 -5.94
N LEU A 64 10.74 33.70 -5.26
CA LEU A 64 11.24 35.07 -5.25
C LEU A 64 12.62 35.17 -4.56
N ASP A 65 12.83 34.49 -3.42
CA ASP A 65 14.14 34.46 -2.76
C ASP A 65 15.20 33.71 -3.59
N GLU A 66 14.82 32.66 -4.32
CA GLU A 66 15.70 31.97 -5.26
C GLU A 66 16.10 32.87 -6.43
N LEU A 67 15.14 33.54 -7.05
CA LEU A 67 15.40 34.51 -8.12
C LEU A 67 16.34 35.62 -7.64
N ARG A 68 16.09 36.17 -6.45
CA ARG A 68 16.96 37.16 -5.81
C ARG A 68 18.39 36.63 -5.63
N ARG A 69 18.56 35.39 -5.19
CA ARG A 69 19.90 34.77 -5.04
C ARG A 69 20.61 34.60 -6.38
N LEU A 70 19.90 34.16 -7.42
CA LEU A 70 20.46 33.99 -8.77
C LEU A 70 20.90 35.33 -9.34
N ARG A 71 20.05 36.36 -9.25
CA ARG A 71 20.37 37.72 -9.72
C ARG A 71 21.50 38.35 -8.91
N LYS A 72 21.54 38.15 -7.59
CA LYS A 72 22.67 38.60 -6.74
C LYS A 72 23.98 37.94 -7.13
N LYS A 73 23.98 36.63 -7.45
CA LYS A 73 25.16 35.94 -7.98
C LYS A 73 25.60 36.52 -9.33
N ALA A 74 24.67 36.71 -10.27
CA ALA A 74 24.96 37.31 -11.58
C ALA A 74 25.53 38.73 -11.46
N ALA A 75 24.92 39.58 -10.63
CA ALA A 75 25.37 40.94 -10.36
C ALA A 75 26.72 41.00 -9.62
N SER A 76 27.13 39.93 -8.95
CA SER A 76 28.45 39.82 -8.29
C SER A 76 29.54 39.33 -9.25
N LEU A 77 29.17 38.66 -10.35
CA LEU A 77 30.08 38.21 -11.41
C LEU A 77 30.38 39.31 -12.43
N GLN A 78 29.46 40.25 -12.62
CA GLN A 78 29.61 41.38 -13.57
C GLN A 78 30.43 42.55 -13.01
N SER A 79 30.63 42.63 -11.70
CA SER A 79 31.48 43.65 -11.07
C SER A 79 32.90 43.12 -10.88
N ASP A 80 33.85 43.57 -11.71
CA ASP A 80 35.26 43.14 -11.74
C ASP A 80 36.12 43.70 -10.58
N GLU A 81 35.51 44.28 -9.54
CA GLU A 81 36.22 44.83 -8.39
C GLU A 81 36.36 43.80 -7.25
N THR A 82 37.58 43.28 -7.11
CA THR A 82 38.24 42.84 -5.86
C THR A 82 37.35 42.47 -4.67
N LYS A 83 37.05 41.17 -4.54
CA LYS A 83 36.95 40.33 -3.30
C LYS A 83 36.53 40.97 -1.95
N THR A 84 35.75 42.05 -1.91
CA THR A 84 35.09 42.52 -0.69
C THR A 84 33.65 42.01 -0.75
N LYS A 85 33.36 40.94 0.02
CA LYS A 85 31.99 40.43 0.19
C LYS A 85 31.07 41.61 0.53
N LYS A 86 30.22 42.04 -0.43
CA LYS A 86 29.20 43.08 -0.19
C LYS A 86 28.48 42.75 1.12
N LYS A 87 28.50 43.69 2.09
CA LYS A 87 27.92 43.49 3.43
C LYS A 87 26.47 43.01 3.30
N LYS A 88 26.07 42.03 4.11
CA LYS A 88 24.69 41.53 4.13
C LYS A 88 23.75 42.68 4.48
N SER A 89 22.72 42.91 3.69
CA SER A 89 21.71 43.95 3.96
C SER A 89 20.38 43.35 4.40
N VAL A 90 19.42 44.21 4.71
CA VAL A 90 18.06 43.85 5.13
C VAL A 90 17.38 42.93 4.12
N SER A 91 17.50 43.20 2.81
CA SER A 91 16.88 42.37 1.77
C SER A 91 17.45 40.95 1.64
N ASP A 92 18.61 40.67 2.25
CA ASP A 92 19.19 39.33 2.25
C ASP A 92 18.50 38.36 3.22
N PHE A 93 17.88 38.89 4.28
CA PHE A 93 17.21 38.10 5.32
C PHE A 93 15.69 38.22 5.26
N ALA A 94 15.18 39.30 4.67
CA ALA A 94 13.77 39.65 4.66
C ALA A 94 12.87 38.57 4.02
N GLY A 95 13.25 38.03 2.86
CA GLY A 95 12.48 36.96 2.18
C GLY A 95 12.36 35.69 3.03
N VAL A 96 13.47 35.23 3.62
CA VAL A 96 13.46 34.05 4.51
C VAL A 96 12.65 34.34 5.78
N ALA A 97 12.77 35.53 6.37
CA ALA A 97 11.99 35.92 7.53
C ALA A 97 10.48 35.98 7.24
N LYS A 98 10.10 36.40 6.03
CA LYS A 98 8.72 36.41 5.55
C LYS A 98 8.15 35.00 5.44
N ILE A 99 8.86 34.08 4.77
CA ILE A 99 8.44 32.68 4.62
C ILE A 99 8.21 32.04 6.00
N VAL A 100 9.12 32.28 6.95
CA VAL A 100 9.01 31.78 8.33
C VAL A 100 7.76 32.34 9.03
N GLU A 101 7.43 33.62 8.83
CA GLU A 101 6.23 34.21 9.43
C GLU A 101 4.96 33.63 8.80
N ILE A 102 4.94 33.40 7.48
CA ILE A 102 3.82 32.76 6.80
C ILE A 102 3.61 31.34 7.35
N TYR A 103 4.67 30.55 7.46
CA TYR A 103 4.61 29.22 8.07
C TYR A 103 4.13 29.28 9.52
N ARG A 104 4.60 30.25 10.32
CA ARG A 104 4.14 30.44 11.71
C ARG A 104 2.65 30.74 11.79
N LEU A 105 2.13 31.57 10.90
CA LEU A 105 0.70 31.86 10.83
C LEU A 105 -0.09 30.62 10.38
N ALA A 106 0.44 29.87 9.42
CA ALA A 106 -0.17 28.65 8.90
C ALA A 106 -0.27 27.58 9.99
N THR A 107 0.83 27.31 10.71
CA THR A 107 0.89 26.26 11.75
C THR A 107 0.08 26.62 13.00
N MET A 108 -0.05 27.91 13.33
CA MET A 108 -0.94 28.35 14.42
C MET A 108 -2.43 28.18 14.09
N ARG A 109 -2.79 28.28 12.80
CA ARG A 109 -4.18 28.12 12.34
C ARG A 109 -4.53 26.64 12.10
N PHE A 110 -3.65 25.92 11.39
CA PHE A 110 -3.81 24.52 11.00
C PHE A 110 -2.92 23.61 11.83
N LYS A 111 -3.11 23.63 13.15
CA LYS A 111 -2.25 22.89 14.09
C LYS A 111 -2.24 21.39 13.82
N GLY A 112 -3.36 20.82 13.37
CA GLY A 112 -3.53 19.38 13.14
C GLY A 112 -2.82 18.82 11.90
N ASP A 113 -2.34 19.67 10.98
CA ASP A 113 -1.76 19.19 9.73
C ASP A 113 -0.26 18.93 9.87
N ILE A 114 0.11 17.65 10.04
CA ILE A 114 1.50 17.20 10.22
C ILE A 114 2.36 17.50 8.97
N ASN A 115 1.79 17.40 7.77
CA ASN A 115 2.52 17.66 6.52
C ASN A 115 2.96 19.12 6.42
N LEU A 116 2.11 20.05 6.89
CA LEU A 116 2.46 21.47 6.97
C LEU A 116 3.61 21.72 7.94
N TRP A 117 3.64 21.01 9.08
CA TRP A 117 4.74 21.07 10.03
C TRP A 117 6.05 20.52 9.45
N PHE A 118 6.02 19.37 8.76
CA PHE A 118 7.22 18.84 8.11
C PHE A 118 7.76 19.76 7.02
N ARG A 119 6.91 20.34 6.16
CA ARG A 119 7.34 21.35 5.18
C ARG A 119 8.03 22.56 5.85
N TYR A 120 7.51 23.01 6.99
CA TYR A 120 8.14 24.09 7.74
C TYR A 120 9.49 23.68 8.36
N LEU A 121 9.60 22.45 8.88
CA LEU A 121 10.84 21.90 9.42
C LEU A 121 11.91 21.73 8.34
N GLU A 122 11.54 21.19 7.17
CA GLU A 122 12.42 21.06 6.00
C GLU A 122 12.93 22.41 5.53
N PHE A 123 12.05 23.42 5.43
CA PHE A 123 12.46 24.78 5.11
C PHE A 123 13.46 25.33 6.13
N CYS A 124 13.23 25.11 7.43
CA CYS A 124 14.17 25.52 8.48
C CYS A 124 15.52 24.79 8.37
N ARG A 125 15.50 23.50 8.00
CA ARG A 125 16.68 22.67 7.77
C ARG A 125 17.52 23.18 6.60
N GLU A 126 16.90 23.44 5.45
CA GLU A 126 17.58 23.93 4.25
C GLU A 126 18.21 25.31 4.46
N LYS A 127 17.47 26.23 5.09
CA LYS A 127 17.93 27.61 5.29
C LYS A 127 18.81 27.77 6.54
N ARG A 128 19.09 26.68 7.29
CA ARG A 128 19.83 26.66 8.57
C ARG A 128 19.33 27.73 9.55
N ASN A 129 18.01 27.84 9.68
CA ASN A 129 17.40 28.87 10.51
C ASN A 129 17.48 28.48 11.99
N GLY A 130 17.95 29.39 12.85
CA GLY A 130 18.06 29.18 14.30
C GLY A 130 16.72 28.95 15.02
N ARG A 131 15.58 29.12 14.35
CA ARG A 131 14.25 28.81 14.91
C ARG A 131 13.92 27.31 14.96
N MET A 132 14.72 26.44 14.32
CA MET A 132 14.45 25.01 14.23
C MET A 132 14.09 24.35 15.57
N LYS A 133 14.87 24.60 16.64
CA LYS A 133 14.61 24.08 18.00
C LYS A 133 13.22 24.46 18.53
N LYS A 134 12.83 25.72 18.33
CA LYS A 134 11.51 26.22 18.77
C LYS A 134 10.38 25.58 17.98
N VAL A 135 10.58 25.33 16.69
CA VAL A 135 9.59 24.67 15.84
C VAL A 135 9.44 23.21 16.25
N LEU A 136 10.53 22.47 16.42
CA LEU A 136 10.51 21.08 16.88
C LEU A 136 9.79 20.94 18.23
N ALA A 137 10.12 21.80 19.21
CA ALA A 137 9.43 21.81 20.50
C ALA A 137 7.92 22.10 20.36
N GLN A 138 7.52 22.98 19.43
CA GLN A 138 6.11 23.24 19.14
C GLN A 138 5.42 22.04 18.47
N VAL A 139 6.07 21.38 17.51
CA VAL A 139 5.50 20.23 16.79
C VAL A 139 5.28 19.08 17.76
N ILE A 140 6.28 18.76 18.58
CA ILE A 140 6.19 17.71 19.61
C ILE A 140 5.05 18.01 20.59
N ARG A 141 4.89 19.27 21.01
CA ARG A 141 3.81 19.67 21.93
C ARG A 141 2.42 19.50 21.31
N PHE A 142 2.27 19.78 20.00
CA PHE A 142 0.97 19.64 19.32
C PHE A 142 0.69 18.21 18.84
N HIS A 143 1.74 17.44 18.53
CA HIS A 143 1.67 16.08 17.96
C HIS A 143 2.53 15.07 18.75
N PRO A 144 2.28 14.88 20.06
CA PRO A 144 3.12 14.00 20.88
C PRO A 144 2.94 12.52 20.53
N LYS A 145 1.81 12.13 19.94
CA LYS A 145 1.47 10.74 19.58
C LYS A 145 2.07 10.28 18.24
N VAL A 146 2.77 11.16 17.52
CA VAL A 146 3.30 10.86 16.19
C VAL A 146 4.78 10.53 16.32
N ALA A 147 5.14 9.25 16.25
CA ALA A 147 6.51 8.78 16.42
C ALA A 147 7.51 9.44 15.44
N ALA A 148 7.10 9.66 14.18
CA ALA A 148 7.94 10.31 13.17
C ALA A 148 8.45 11.69 13.57
N VAL A 149 7.69 12.45 14.39
CA VAL A 149 8.12 13.77 14.88
C VAL A 149 9.28 13.62 15.88
N TRP A 150 9.22 12.62 16.76
CA TRP A 150 10.28 12.33 17.73
C TRP A 150 11.54 11.85 17.03
N ILE A 151 11.41 10.92 16.08
CA ILE A 151 12.52 10.41 15.27
C ILE A 151 13.22 11.56 14.55
N TYR A 152 12.45 12.41 13.86
CA TYR A 152 13.01 13.56 13.14
C TYR A 152 13.69 14.56 14.07
N ALA A 153 13.11 14.85 15.24
CA ALA A 153 13.70 15.77 16.21
C ALA A 153 15.04 15.25 16.77
N ALA A 154 15.08 13.97 17.14
CA ALA A 154 16.29 13.32 17.64
C ALA A 154 17.37 13.21 16.55
N ALA A 155 17.01 12.81 15.34
CA ALA A 155 17.93 12.78 14.19
C ALA A 155 18.55 14.16 13.91
N TRP A 156 17.76 15.24 14.01
CA TRP A 156 18.27 16.60 13.83
C TRP A 156 19.26 17.01 14.93
N GLU A 157 18.95 16.72 16.21
CA GLU A 157 19.88 16.98 17.32
C GLU A 157 21.17 16.15 17.21
N PHE A 158 21.06 14.89 16.77
CA PHE A 158 22.19 13.98 16.58
C PHE A 158 23.11 14.40 15.42
N ASP A 159 22.56 14.68 14.23
CA ASP A 159 23.36 14.94 13.04
C ASP A 159 23.82 16.39 12.91
N LYS A 160 23.03 17.37 13.38
CA LYS A 160 23.34 18.80 13.18
C LYS A 160 23.95 19.45 14.40
N ASN A 161 23.47 19.13 15.59
CA ASN A 161 24.01 19.72 16.82
C ASN A 161 25.05 18.83 17.50
N LEU A 162 25.26 17.59 17.00
CA LEU A 162 26.14 16.59 17.60
C LEU A 162 25.83 16.34 19.08
N ASN A 163 24.57 16.57 19.49
CA ASN A 163 24.15 16.45 20.88
C ASN A 163 23.42 15.12 21.09
N VAL A 164 24.21 14.11 21.45
CA VAL A 164 23.74 12.74 21.63
C VAL A 164 22.86 12.62 22.88
N VAL A 165 23.17 13.36 23.95
CA VAL A 165 22.38 13.34 25.19
C VAL A 165 20.97 13.87 24.95
N ALA A 166 20.85 14.99 24.22
CA ALA A 166 19.55 15.53 23.85
C ALA A 166 18.78 14.60 22.89
N ALA A 167 19.46 14.00 21.92
CA ALA A 167 18.85 13.03 21.00
C ALA A 167 18.31 11.80 21.74
N ARG A 168 19.10 11.20 22.65
CA ARG A 168 18.68 10.08 23.51
C ARG A 168 17.51 10.46 24.40
N ALA A 169 17.55 11.62 25.05
CA ALA A 169 16.44 12.09 25.87
C ALA A 169 15.15 12.29 25.06
N LEU A 170 15.25 12.79 23.82
CA LEU A 170 14.10 12.92 22.92
C LEU A 170 13.53 11.56 22.50
N MET A 171 14.38 10.59 22.14
CA MET A 171 13.94 9.23 21.80
C MET A 171 13.28 8.53 22.99
N GLN A 172 13.89 8.59 24.18
CA GLN A 172 13.31 8.00 25.39
C GLN A 172 11.99 8.65 25.81
N ASN A 173 11.87 9.98 25.69
CA ASN A 173 10.60 10.66 25.90
C ASN A 173 9.56 10.26 24.85
N GLY A 174 9.98 10.09 23.59
CA GLY A 174 9.14 9.56 22.53
C GLY A 174 8.62 8.17 22.86
N LEU A 175 9.48 7.25 23.32
CA LEU A 175 9.12 5.87 23.67
C LEU A 175 8.13 5.81 24.85
N ARG A 176 8.25 6.71 25.82
CA ARG A 176 7.26 6.83 26.92
C ARG A 176 5.87 7.23 26.42
N VAL A 177 5.80 8.03 25.37
CA VAL A 177 4.53 8.57 24.82
C VAL A 177 3.96 7.66 23.72
N CYS A 178 4.83 7.04 22.94
CA CYS A 178 4.52 6.16 21.80
C CYS A 178 5.22 4.80 21.94
N PRO A 179 4.91 4.00 22.99
CA PRO A 179 5.56 2.70 23.19
C PRO A 179 5.22 1.70 22.08
N ASN A 180 4.05 1.87 21.43
CA ASN A 180 3.55 0.97 20.41
C ASN A 180 4.19 1.16 19.02
N SER A 181 5.13 2.10 18.86
CA SER A 181 5.71 2.41 17.56
C SER A 181 6.98 1.60 17.30
N GLU A 182 6.89 0.63 16.39
CA GLU A 182 8.04 -0.20 15.98
C GLU A 182 9.20 0.65 15.42
N ASP A 183 8.89 1.61 14.54
CA ASP A 183 9.90 2.47 13.92
C ASP A 183 10.70 3.26 14.95
N LEU A 184 10.09 3.65 16.08
CA LEU A 184 10.78 4.43 17.10
C LEU A 184 11.80 3.59 17.87
N TRP A 185 11.47 2.33 18.15
CA TRP A 185 12.41 1.38 18.76
C TRP A 185 13.57 1.05 17.83
N VAL A 186 13.28 0.81 16.56
CA VAL A 186 14.29 0.51 15.53
C VAL A 186 15.23 1.69 15.33
N GLU A 187 14.69 2.91 15.16
CA GLU A 187 15.51 4.11 14.98
C GLU A 187 16.31 4.47 16.22
N TYR A 188 15.79 4.19 17.43
CA TYR A 188 16.55 4.36 18.66
C TYR A 188 17.76 3.43 18.71
N LEU A 189 17.59 2.14 18.40
CA LEU A 189 18.71 1.19 18.31
C LEU A 189 19.73 1.63 17.25
N ARG A 190 19.27 1.97 16.03
CA ARG A 190 20.15 2.45 14.94
C ARG A 190 20.94 3.69 15.35
N MET A 191 20.32 4.64 16.04
CA MET A 191 20.98 5.86 16.53
C MET A 191 22.07 5.52 17.55
N GLU A 192 21.81 4.65 18.52
CA GLU A 192 22.79 4.26 19.54
C GLU A 192 23.97 3.48 18.94
N LEU A 193 23.72 2.54 18.03
CA LEU A 193 24.78 1.82 17.32
C LEU A 193 25.61 2.76 16.45
N THR A 194 24.97 3.72 15.77
CA THR A 194 25.67 4.76 14.99
C THR A 194 26.53 5.65 15.89
N TYR A 195 26.05 5.98 17.10
CA TYR A 195 26.82 6.74 18.07
C TYR A 195 28.08 5.99 18.51
N LEU A 196 27.94 4.70 18.84
CA LEU A 196 29.09 3.85 19.21
C LEU A 196 30.11 3.77 18.06
N ASN A 197 29.65 3.60 16.82
CA ASN A 197 30.53 3.59 15.65
C ASN A 197 31.25 4.93 15.45
N LYS A 198 30.57 6.06 15.62
CA LYS A 198 31.19 7.40 15.58
C LYS A 198 32.23 7.58 16.68
N LEU A 199 31.97 7.05 17.89
CA LEU A 199 32.89 7.10 19.01
C LEU A 199 34.14 6.24 18.76
N LYS A 200 33.96 5.03 18.23
CA LYS A 200 35.06 4.16 17.77
C LYS A 200 35.91 4.86 16.72
N ALA A 201 35.28 5.41 15.67
CA ALA A 201 35.98 6.12 14.60
C ALA A 201 36.76 7.35 15.11
N ARG A 202 36.22 8.11 16.06
CA ARG A 202 36.91 9.25 16.68
C ARG A 202 38.13 8.81 17.48
N ARG A 203 38.03 7.73 18.24
CA ARG A 203 39.16 7.18 19.01
C ARG A 203 40.29 6.74 18.10
N VAL A 204 39.97 6.01 17.02
CA VAL A 204 40.95 5.60 16.01
C VAL A 204 41.61 6.82 15.36
N ALA A 205 40.85 7.85 15.01
CA ALA A 205 41.38 9.07 14.39
C ALA A 205 42.26 9.93 15.33
N LEU A 206 42.04 9.84 16.65
CA LEU A 206 42.86 10.53 17.66
C LEU A 206 44.19 9.83 17.95
N GLY A 207 44.47 8.67 17.32
CA GLY A 207 45.75 7.99 17.47
C GLY A 207 45.96 7.35 18.85
N GLU A 208 44.92 7.24 19.69
CA GLU A 208 44.97 6.52 20.97
C GLU A 208 45.22 4.99 20.81
N GLY A 209 45.46 4.52 19.58
CA GLY A 209 45.90 3.16 19.25
C GLY A 209 47.31 3.05 18.63
N VAL A 210 48.05 4.15 18.45
CA VAL A 210 49.46 4.11 18.02
C VAL A 210 50.23 5.21 18.75
N GLY A 211 51.12 4.82 19.66
CA GLY A 211 51.82 5.73 20.56
C GLY A 211 52.44 6.95 19.88
N SER A 212 52.20 8.13 20.46
CA SER A 212 53.05 9.30 20.25
C SER A 212 53.28 10.02 21.58
N LEU A 213 54.46 9.73 22.14
CA LEU A 213 55.15 10.58 23.09
C LEU A 213 55.56 11.88 22.38
N VAL A 214 54.86 12.98 22.62
CA VAL A 214 55.46 14.30 22.87
C VAL A 214 54.57 15.04 23.87
N ARG A 215 55.04 15.15 25.11
CA ARG A 215 54.67 16.27 25.99
C ARG A 215 55.21 17.54 25.35
N ASP A 216 54.33 18.44 24.91
CA ASP A 216 54.33 19.82 25.43
C ASP A 216 53.20 20.67 24.82
N GLU A 217 52.73 21.59 25.67
CA GLU A 217 51.72 22.64 25.45
C GLU A 217 50.24 22.21 25.40
N LYS A 218 49.71 21.97 26.61
CA LYS A 218 48.31 22.22 26.95
C LYS A 218 47.84 23.55 26.35
N THR A 219 46.93 23.48 25.38
CA THR A 219 46.23 24.67 24.93
C THR A 219 45.17 25.05 25.98
N VAL A 220 45.23 26.30 26.42
CA VAL A 220 44.34 26.95 27.40
C VAL A 220 42.83 26.82 27.05
N GLU A 221 42.51 26.38 25.84
CA GLU A 221 41.14 26.11 25.37
C GLU A 221 40.58 24.77 25.89
N GLU A 222 41.42 23.76 26.16
CA GLU A 222 40.97 22.48 26.70
C GLU A 222 40.57 22.56 28.18
N GLU A 223 41.31 23.32 29.00
CA GLU A 223 40.92 23.56 30.40
C GLU A 223 39.64 24.41 30.50
N LYS A 224 39.39 25.27 29.52
CA LYS A 224 38.14 26.06 29.43
C LYS A 224 36.96 25.19 29.00
N TRP A 225 37.17 24.28 28.06
CA TRP A 225 36.14 23.33 27.60
C TRP A 225 35.84 22.24 28.64
N GLN A 226 36.85 21.74 29.36
CA GLN A 226 36.68 20.78 30.46
C GLN A 226 36.05 21.43 31.70
N GLY A 227 36.36 22.70 31.99
CA GLY A 227 35.74 23.46 33.08
C GLY A 227 34.25 23.75 32.84
N GLU A 228 33.86 24.05 31.61
CA GLU A 228 32.46 24.31 31.22
C GLU A 228 31.61 23.02 31.12
N ASN A 229 32.25 21.85 30.94
CA ASN A 229 31.57 20.55 30.77
C ASN A 229 31.89 19.56 31.90
N LYS A 230 32.23 20.04 33.09
CA LYS A 230 32.57 19.20 34.26
C LYS A 230 31.40 18.34 34.76
N GLU A 231 30.16 18.68 34.40
CA GLU A 231 28.96 17.86 34.68
C GLU A 231 28.70 16.75 33.64
N LEU A 232 29.46 16.72 32.54
CA LEU A 232 29.32 15.72 31.46
C LEU A 232 30.20 14.47 31.67
N PHE A 233 31.07 14.48 32.67
CA PHE A 233 31.83 13.33 33.14
C PHE A 233 31.50 13.08 34.61
N MET A 234 30.47 12.29 34.88
CA MET A 234 30.39 11.57 36.14
C MET A 234 31.41 10.44 36.08
N SER A 235 32.57 10.65 36.70
CA SER A 235 33.42 9.57 37.18
C SER A 235 32.60 8.78 38.21
N LEU A 236 32.19 7.56 37.85
CA LEU A 236 31.95 6.55 38.87
C LEU A 236 33.33 6.23 39.46
N ASP A 237 33.51 6.61 40.72
CA ASP A 237 34.62 6.15 41.54
C ASP A 237 34.64 4.62 41.56
N GLU A 238 35.66 4.03 40.95
CA GLU A 238 36.30 2.85 41.52
C GLU A 238 37.79 3.13 41.60
N LYS A 239 38.26 3.17 42.85
CA LYS A 239 39.67 3.22 43.21
C LYS A 239 40.35 1.97 42.69
N VAL A 240 41.33 2.14 41.80
CA VAL A 240 42.41 1.16 41.65
C VAL A 240 43.71 1.91 41.75
N GLU A 241 44.53 1.45 42.69
CA GLU A 241 45.82 2.00 43.08
C GLU A 241 46.82 1.92 41.92
N ASN A 242 47.78 2.84 41.91
CA ASN A 242 48.97 2.79 41.06
C ASN A 242 49.67 1.43 41.17
N ASP A 243 49.99 0.82 40.04
CA ASP A 243 51.27 0.11 39.92
C ASP A 243 51.85 0.33 38.52
N ASP A 244 53.06 0.87 38.49
CA ASP A 244 53.87 1.07 37.29
C ASP A 244 54.40 -0.29 36.84
N SER A 245 54.03 -0.73 35.63
CA SER A 245 54.90 -1.61 34.85
C SER A 245 54.66 -1.39 33.35
N ASP A 246 55.68 -0.84 32.70
CA ASP A 246 55.81 -0.73 31.26
C ASP A 246 55.98 -2.12 30.62
N VAL A 247 55.59 -2.18 29.34
CA VAL A 247 55.85 -3.19 28.29
C VAL A 247 54.74 -4.24 28.07
N GLU A 248 53.89 -4.01 27.05
CA GLU A 248 53.56 -4.96 25.97
C GLU A 248 52.62 -4.31 24.92
N ASP A 249 53.21 -3.69 23.89
CA ASP A 249 52.51 -3.02 22.78
C ASP A 249 52.11 -4.04 21.69
N ALA A 250 50.95 -4.69 21.83
CA ALA A 250 50.16 -5.27 20.72
C ALA A 250 48.75 -5.77 21.14
N GLU A 251 48.54 -6.13 22.42
CA GLU A 251 47.27 -6.74 22.89
C GLU A 251 46.18 -5.71 23.24
N ASP A 252 46.58 -4.49 23.61
CA ASP A 252 45.69 -3.44 24.13
C ASP A 252 44.73 -2.84 23.08
N VAL A 253 44.98 -3.03 21.78
CA VAL A 253 44.08 -2.58 20.71
C VAL A 253 42.91 -3.55 20.50
N ASN A 254 43.14 -4.86 20.67
CA ASN A 254 42.09 -5.88 20.56
C ASN A 254 41.13 -5.84 21.77
N GLU A 255 41.65 -5.75 23.00
CA GLU A 255 40.81 -5.62 24.20
C GLU A 255 39.91 -4.38 24.13
N LYS A 256 40.41 -3.25 23.62
CA LYS A 256 39.62 -2.00 23.51
C LYS A 256 38.59 -2.02 22.40
N ASP A 257 38.85 -2.74 21.31
CA ASP A 257 37.87 -2.96 20.24
C ASP A 257 36.76 -3.91 20.68
N ASP A 258 37.06 -4.89 21.54
CA ASP A 258 36.08 -5.75 22.19
C ASP A 258 35.14 -4.99 23.13
N ILE A 259 35.64 -4.01 23.90
CA ILE A 259 34.79 -3.17 24.78
C ILE A 259 33.67 -2.46 24.00
N PHE A 260 33.91 -2.00 22.77
CA PHE A 260 32.85 -1.36 21.97
C PHE A 260 31.84 -2.36 21.43
N ARG A 261 32.30 -3.53 21.02
CA ARG A 261 31.45 -4.62 20.55
C ARG A 261 30.56 -5.13 21.69
N GLU A 262 31.09 -5.29 22.90
CA GLU A 262 30.35 -5.64 24.13
C GLU A 262 29.33 -4.55 24.51
N LYS A 263 29.73 -3.28 24.50
CA LYS A 263 28.80 -2.16 24.76
C LYS A 263 27.66 -2.11 23.75
N GLY A 264 27.94 -2.41 22.48
CA GLY A 264 26.92 -2.52 21.44
C GLY A 264 25.93 -3.66 21.73
N SER A 265 26.43 -4.82 22.15
CA SER A 265 25.61 -5.98 22.54
C SER A 265 24.72 -5.69 23.75
N ASN A 266 25.27 -5.06 24.79
CA ASN A 266 24.52 -4.66 25.98
C ASN A 266 23.41 -3.65 25.65
N VAL A 267 23.71 -2.67 24.77
CA VAL A 267 22.72 -1.69 24.31
C VAL A 267 21.61 -2.39 23.52
N LEU A 268 21.97 -3.29 22.59
CA LEU A 268 21.00 -4.02 21.79
C LEU A 268 20.11 -4.90 22.67
N GLN A 269 20.68 -5.63 23.62
CA GLN A 269 19.94 -6.48 24.55
C GLN A 269 18.98 -5.67 25.42
N ALA A 270 19.43 -4.53 25.98
CA ALA A 270 18.58 -3.67 26.81
C ALA A 270 17.43 -3.02 26.02
N ILE A 271 17.69 -2.59 24.78
CA ILE A 271 16.65 -2.03 23.92
C ILE A 271 15.69 -3.13 23.47
N TYR A 272 16.20 -4.32 23.12
CA TYR A 272 15.39 -5.45 22.72
C TYR A 272 14.46 -5.92 23.85
N SER A 273 14.95 -6.04 25.08
CA SER A 273 14.10 -6.41 26.23
C SER A 273 13.02 -5.37 26.49
N GLY A 274 13.36 -4.07 26.43
CA GLY A 274 12.36 -3.00 26.56
C GLY A 274 11.33 -3.00 25.43
N ALA A 275 11.76 -3.33 24.21
CA ALA A 275 10.91 -3.41 23.03
C ALA A 275 9.96 -4.63 23.07
N THR A 276 10.43 -5.80 23.52
CA THR A 276 9.59 -6.99 23.64
C THR A 276 8.57 -6.88 24.77
N GLU A 277 8.91 -6.20 25.87
CA GLU A 277 7.95 -5.86 26.93
C GLU A 277 6.87 -4.88 26.45
N ALA A 278 7.27 -3.86 25.67
CA ALA A 278 6.33 -2.86 25.15
C ALA A 278 5.46 -3.39 23.98
N LEU A 279 6.03 -4.25 23.12
CA LEU A 279 5.40 -4.79 21.93
C LEU A 279 5.58 -6.33 21.85
N PRO A 280 4.89 -7.11 22.71
CA PRO A 280 5.03 -8.57 22.71
C PRO A 280 4.56 -9.22 21.40
N SER A 281 3.50 -8.67 20.79
CA SER A 281 2.82 -9.23 19.62
C SER A 281 3.43 -8.84 18.26
N SER A 282 4.49 -8.04 18.25
CA SER A 282 5.04 -7.51 17.01
C SER A 282 6.14 -8.43 16.45
N PHE A 283 5.81 -9.21 15.44
CA PHE A 283 6.76 -10.07 14.72
C PHE A 283 7.79 -9.25 13.91
N GLU A 284 7.33 -8.26 13.13
CA GLU A 284 8.17 -7.44 12.25
C GLU A 284 9.27 -6.69 13.00
N LEU A 285 8.95 -6.16 14.20
CA LEU A 285 9.96 -5.54 15.08
C LEU A 285 11.13 -6.48 15.39
N ARG A 286 10.84 -7.71 15.84
CA ARG A 286 11.88 -8.67 16.23
C ARG A 286 12.71 -9.12 15.01
N LYS A 287 12.06 -9.27 13.85
CA LYS A 287 12.74 -9.49 12.57
C LYS A 287 13.70 -8.35 12.21
N ARG A 288 13.26 -7.09 12.29
CA ARG A 288 14.12 -5.92 12.03
C ARG A 288 15.30 -5.84 13.00
N PHE A 289 15.12 -6.23 14.26
CA PHE A 289 16.21 -6.31 15.23
C PHE A 289 17.24 -7.38 14.85
N LEU A 290 16.79 -8.53 14.35
CA LEU A 290 17.67 -9.58 13.83
C LEU A 290 18.46 -9.11 12.59
N GLU A 291 17.79 -8.47 11.64
CA GLU A 291 18.44 -7.89 10.45
C GLU A 291 19.50 -6.85 10.82
N ILE A 292 19.23 -6.02 11.85
CA ILE A 292 20.22 -5.07 12.37
C ILE A 292 21.39 -5.80 13.01
N LEU A 293 21.12 -6.83 13.83
CA LEU A 293 22.16 -7.65 14.44
C LEU A 293 23.06 -8.31 13.39
N GLU A 294 22.49 -8.86 12.32
CA GLU A 294 23.24 -9.48 11.23
C GLU A 294 24.06 -8.48 10.43
N ALA A 295 23.54 -7.26 10.25
CA ALA A 295 24.27 -6.18 9.59
C ALA A 295 25.39 -5.57 10.46
N THR A 296 25.39 -5.83 11.78
CA THR A 296 26.35 -5.23 12.73
C THR A 296 27.24 -6.29 13.35
N GLU A 297 28.55 -6.20 13.14
CA GLU A 297 29.50 -7.12 13.79
C GLU A 297 29.64 -6.81 15.30
N LEU A 298 28.75 -7.35 16.12
CA LEU A 298 28.77 -7.21 17.59
C LEU A 298 29.38 -8.45 18.27
N ALA A 299 29.89 -8.28 19.49
CA ALA A 299 30.41 -9.38 20.32
C ALA A 299 29.24 -10.23 20.84
N HIS A 300 29.42 -11.54 21.02
CA HIS A 300 28.33 -12.46 21.42
C HIS A 300 27.09 -12.37 20.52
N SER A 301 27.26 -12.00 19.24
CA SER A 301 26.14 -11.91 18.29
C SER A 301 25.41 -13.25 18.15
N ASP A 302 26.12 -14.37 18.30
CA ASP A 302 25.54 -15.72 18.29
C ASP A 302 24.57 -15.97 19.45
N GLU A 303 24.93 -15.54 20.65
CA GLU A 303 24.10 -15.72 21.84
C GLU A 303 22.84 -14.87 21.72
N ILE A 304 22.98 -13.59 21.35
CA ILE A 304 21.83 -12.70 21.18
C ILE A 304 20.93 -13.21 20.05
N ARG A 305 21.50 -13.66 18.93
CA ARG A 305 20.71 -14.25 17.84
C ARG A 305 19.91 -15.45 18.31
N ASN A 306 20.54 -16.36 19.05
CA ASN A 306 19.87 -17.54 19.59
C ASN A 306 18.76 -17.16 20.59
N THR A 307 18.96 -16.12 21.41
CA THR A 307 17.89 -15.61 22.30
C THR A 307 16.71 -15.07 21.50
N ILE A 308 16.94 -14.23 20.48
CA ILE A 308 15.89 -13.66 19.62
C ILE A 308 15.13 -14.78 18.89
N LEU A 309 15.85 -15.76 18.31
CA LEU A 309 15.22 -16.90 17.63
C LEU A 309 14.40 -17.78 18.60
N SER A 310 14.89 -17.98 19.83
CA SER A 310 14.14 -18.73 20.85
C SER A 310 12.86 -17.99 21.29
N ASP A 311 12.92 -16.68 21.45
CA ASP A 311 11.77 -15.83 21.77
C ASP A 311 10.77 -15.81 20.62
N LEU A 312 11.25 -15.73 19.38
CA LEU A 312 10.42 -15.79 18.18
C LEU A 312 9.68 -17.13 18.09
N LYS A 313 10.37 -18.26 18.31
CA LYS A 313 9.76 -19.59 18.33
C LYS A 313 8.75 -19.73 19.46
N ARG A 314 9.03 -19.20 20.66
CA ARG A 314 8.12 -19.26 21.81
C ARG A 314 6.81 -18.51 21.53
N ASP A 315 6.92 -17.31 20.98
CA ASP A 315 5.79 -16.37 20.92
C ASP A 315 4.98 -16.48 19.60
N PHE A 316 5.64 -16.82 18.47
CA PHE A 316 5.02 -16.81 17.13
C PHE A 316 4.94 -18.19 16.45
N SER A 317 5.23 -19.29 17.16
CA SER A 317 5.13 -20.65 16.56
C SER A 317 3.74 -21.02 16.05
N LYS A 318 2.70 -20.31 16.48
CA LYS A 318 1.32 -20.50 16.00
C LYS A 318 1.00 -19.71 14.73
N ASP A 319 1.85 -18.73 14.38
CA ASP A 319 1.60 -17.83 13.27
C ASP A 319 2.25 -18.38 11.98
N PRO A 320 1.48 -18.54 10.90
CA PRO A 320 2.01 -19.04 9.64
C PRO A 320 3.13 -18.19 9.02
N GLU A 321 3.09 -16.87 9.24
CA GLU A 321 4.08 -15.93 8.72
C GLU A 321 5.49 -16.15 9.31
N TYR A 322 5.57 -16.58 10.58
CA TYR A 322 6.83 -16.89 11.24
C TYR A 322 7.57 -18.02 10.54
N TRP A 323 6.88 -19.11 10.22
CA TRP A 323 7.48 -20.27 9.56
C TRP A 323 7.92 -19.95 8.13
N ASN A 324 7.12 -19.16 7.39
CA ASN A 324 7.49 -18.67 6.06
C ASN A 324 8.75 -17.79 6.11
N TRP A 325 8.82 -16.86 7.08
CA TRP A 325 10.02 -16.05 7.28
C TRP A 325 11.23 -16.89 7.67
N LEU A 326 11.10 -17.83 8.60
CA LEU A 326 12.20 -18.68 9.07
C LEU A 326 12.77 -19.51 7.91
N ALA A 327 11.91 -20.11 7.09
CA ALA A 327 12.33 -20.88 5.92
C ALA A 327 13.10 -20.00 4.90
N ARG A 328 12.63 -18.77 4.67
CA ARG A 328 13.31 -17.81 3.77
C ARG A 328 14.62 -17.26 4.36
N HIS A 329 14.67 -17.08 5.67
CA HIS A 329 15.88 -16.66 6.37
C HIS A 329 16.99 -17.71 6.26
N GLU A 330 16.66 -19.00 6.41
CA GLU A 330 17.62 -20.09 6.21
C GLU A 330 18.11 -20.21 4.76
N MET A 331 17.31 -19.80 3.77
CA MET A 331 17.77 -19.71 2.37
C MET A 331 18.74 -18.56 2.12
N SER A 332 18.56 -17.41 2.79
CA SER A 332 19.31 -16.18 2.50
C SER A 332 20.78 -16.20 2.97
N LYS A 333 21.22 -17.24 3.67
CA LYS A 333 22.54 -17.27 4.33
C LYS A 333 23.72 -17.45 3.37
N GLU A 334 23.54 -17.97 2.15
CA GLU A 334 24.62 -18.08 1.15
C GLU A 334 24.10 -17.92 -0.29
N THR A 335 24.83 -17.17 -1.11
CA THR A 335 24.49 -16.78 -2.50
C THR A 335 24.62 -17.94 -3.49
N GLY A 336 23.67 -18.88 -3.47
CA GLY A 336 23.54 -19.91 -4.51
C GLY A 336 22.22 -20.67 -4.37
N VAL A 337 21.23 -20.36 -5.21
CA VAL A 337 19.91 -21.01 -5.19
C VAL A 337 19.92 -22.20 -6.15
N GLU A 338 20.56 -23.29 -5.76
CA GLU A 338 20.36 -24.60 -6.40
C GLU A 338 19.40 -25.43 -5.54
N PHE A 339 18.48 -26.19 -6.13
CA PHE A 339 17.52 -27.01 -5.36
C PHE A 339 18.19 -28.20 -4.64
N ALA A 340 19.35 -28.66 -5.14
CA ALA A 340 20.21 -29.62 -4.47
C ALA A 340 21.01 -29.00 -3.32
N SER A 341 20.84 -27.70 -3.06
CA SER A 341 21.50 -27.01 -1.97
C SER A 341 20.95 -27.51 -0.62
N PRO A 342 21.79 -27.79 0.39
CA PRO A 342 21.35 -28.17 1.73
C PRO A 342 20.43 -27.12 2.38
N GLN A 343 20.45 -25.88 1.89
CA GLN A 343 19.61 -24.75 2.31
C GLN A 343 18.15 -24.97 1.93
N MET A 344 17.86 -25.46 0.71
CA MET A 344 16.48 -25.74 0.29
C MET A 344 15.86 -26.89 1.09
N GLN A 345 16.67 -27.92 1.38
CA GLN A 345 16.23 -29.03 2.24
C GLN A 345 15.96 -28.58 3.68
N LYS A 346 16.77 -27.67 4.22
CA LYS A 346 16.52 -27.05 5.53
C LYS A 346 15.24 -26.21 5.52
N ALA A 347 15.01 -25.41 4.48
CA ALA A 347 13.79 -24.62 4.36
C ALA A 347 12.53 -25.49 4.27
N ILE A 348 12.60 -26.59 3.49
CA ILE A 348 11.55 -27.62 3.44
C ILE A 348 11.32 -28.24 4.82
N GLN A 349 12.38 -28.60 5.54
CA GLN A 349 12.27 -29.14 6.90
C GLN A 349 11.57 -28.15 7.85
N VAL A 350 11.91 -26.86 7.77
CA VAL A 350 11.26 -25.81 8.55
C VAL A 350 9.76 -25.72 8.24
N PHE A 351 9.37 -25.78 6.97
CA PHE A 351 7.95 -25.82 6.59
C PHE A 351 7.24 -27.09 7.07
N GLU A 352 7.87 -28.25 7.02
CA GLU A 352 7.30 -29.51 7.53
C GLU A 352 7.14 -29.48 9.06
N GLU A 353 8.11 -28.92 9.80
CA GLU A 353 7.98 -28.65 11.24
C GLU A 353 6.86 -27.64 11.53
N GLY A 354 6.72 -26.62 10.68
CA GLY A 354 5.62 -25.67 10.71
C GLY A 354 4.26 -26.33 10.48
N LEU A 355 4.15 -27.24 9.52
CA LEU A 355 2.92 -27.99 9.27
C LEU A 355 2.57 -28.94 10.42
N GLN A 356 3.54 -29.49 11.15
CA GLN A 356 3.27 -30.28 12.35
C GLN A 356 2.71 -29.43 13.51
N THR A 357 3.10 -28.17 13.60
CA THR A 357 2.66 -27.26 14.67
C THR A 357 1.38 -26.50 14.33
N VAL A 358 1.23 -26.08 13.07
CA VAL A 358 0.10 -25.30 12.57
C VAL A 358 -0.38 -25.87 11.23
N THR A 359 -1.34 -26.79 11.29
CA THR A 359 -2.07 -27.23 10.09
C THR A 359 -3.13 -26.19 9.74
N SER A 360 -2.81 -25.30 8.81
CA SER A 360 -3.74 -24.27 8.31
C SER A 360 -3.64 -24.10 6.80
N SER A 361 -4.74 -23.68 6.17
CA SER A 361 -4.77 -23.34 4.75
C SER A 361 -3.71 -22.29 4.37
N SER A 362 -3.54 -21.27 5.21
CA SER A 362 -2.53 -20.22 5.01
C SER A 362 -1.08 -20.74 5.05
N MET A 363 -0.79 -21.77 5.86
CA MET A 363 0.53 -22.40 5.87
C MET A 363 0.82 -23.12 4.56
N PHE A 364 -0.16 -23.87 4.05
CA PHE A 364 -0.04 -24.54 2.75
C PHE A 364 0.10 -23.50 1.62
N GLU A 365 -0.67 -22.42 1.63
CA GLU A 365 -0.54 -21.34 0.64
C GLU A 365 0.86 -20.72 0.61
N MET A 366 1.43 -20.40 1.78
CA MET A 366 2.78 -19.83 1.86
C MET A 366 3.85 -20.83 1.42
N TYR A 367 3.72 -22.10 1.80
CA TYR A 367 4.66 -23.14 1.40
C TYR A 367 4.61 -23.42 -0.10
N ILE A 368 3.41 -23.49 -0.69
CA ILE A 368 3.20 -23.65 -2.12
C ILE A 368 3.79 -22.47 -2.89
N LYS A 369 3.53 -21.23 -2.47
CA LYS A 369 4.11 -20.03 -3.09
C LYS A 369 5.64 -20.07 -3.06
N PHE A 370 6.22 -20.44 -1.92
CA PHE A 370 7.66 -20.60 -1.78
C PHE A 370 8.24 -21.64 -2.75
N LEU A 371 7.61 -22.82 -2.87
CA LEU A 371 8.06 -23.85 -3.80
C LEU A 371 7.89 -23.43 -5.27
N LEU A 372 6.83 -22.70 -5.61
CA LEU A 372 6.61 -22.14 -6.96
C LEU A 372 7.66 -21.08 -7.32
N GLU A 373 8.03 -20.21 -6.37
CA GLU A 373 9.12 -19.23 -6.55
C GLU A 373 10.46 -19.94 -6.80
N ALA A 374 10.76 -21.00 -6.03
CA ALA A 374 11.97 -21.79 -6.23
C ALA A 374 12.01 -22.46 -7.63
N ILE A 375 10.86 -22.98 -8.10
CA ILE A 375 10.74 -23.53 -9.46
C ILE A 375 10.96 -22.45 -10.52
N ALA A 376 10.43 -21.24 -10.32
CA ALA A 376 10.60 -20.14 -11.27
C ALA A 376 12.08 -19.72 -11.39
N GLN A 377 12.78 -19.56 -10.27
CA GLN A 377 14.20 -19.19 -10.24
C GLN A 377 15.08 -20.26 -10.93
N SER A 378 14.79 -21.54 -10.70
CA SER A 378 15.53 -22.63 -11.36
C SER A 378 15.35 -22.72 -12.89
N ASN A 379 14.31 -22.08 -13.45
CA ASN A 379 14.09 -22.05 -14.90
C ASN A 379 14.79 -20.85 -15.57
N ASP A 380 15.06 -19.77 -14.84
CA ASP A 380 15.76 -18.58 -15.37
C ASP A 380 17.28 -18.81 -15.51
N ASP A 381 17.85 -19.71 -14.69
CA ASP A 381 19.28 -20.08 -14.73
C ASP A 381 19.62 -21.20 -15.75
N ALA A 382 18.65 -21.64 -16.57
CA ALA A 382 18.83 -22.70 -17.56
C ALA A 382 19.56 -22.19 -18.82
N ASP A 383 20.83 -21.80 -18.67
CA ASP A 383 21.80 -21.81 -19.78
C ASP A 383 22.19 -23.28 -20.08
N GLU A 384 22.21 -23.66 -21.35
CA GLU A 384 22.15 -25.03 -21.90
C GLU A 384 23.35 -25.98 -21.61
N THR A 385 23.93 -26.01 -20.40
CA THR A 385 25.15 -26.82 -20.19
C THR A 385 25.24 -27.55 -18.86
N SER A 386 24.35 -28.52 -18.61
CA SER A 386 24.72 -29.87 -18.10
C SER A 386 23.50 -30.76 -17.78
N PRO A 387 23.49 -32.04 -18.19
CA PRO A 387 22.38 -32.97 -17.96
C PRO A 387 22.68 -33.96 -16.81
N SER A 388 22.67 -33.50 -15.56
CA SER A 388 22.68 -34.44 -14.43
C SER A 388 22.05 -33.85 -13.17
N SER A 389 20.97 -34.52 -12.72
CA SER A 389 19.93 -34.08 -11.77
C SER A 389 18.96 -33.08 -12.41
N ASN A 390 17.67 -33.43 -12.44
CA ASN A 390 16.59 -32.49 -12.80
C ASN A 390 16.06 -31.92 -11.47
N PRO A 391 16.71 -30.91 -10.86
CA PRO A 391 16.28 -30.33 -9.59
C PRO A 391 14.80 -29.94 -9.64
N THR A 392 14.37 -29.34 -10.75
CA THR A 392 12.97 -28.99 -11.06
C THR A 392 12.00 -30.16 -10.91
N GLY A 393 12.40 -31.37 -11.33
CA GLY A 393 11.56 -32.56 -11.23
C GLY A 393 11.32 -32.99 -9.79
N GLU A 394 12.33 -32.88 -8.93
CA GLU A 394 12.22 -33.16 -7.50
C GLU A 394 11.36 -32.11 -6.80
N CYS A 395 11.52 -30.80 -7.11
CA CYS A 395 10.64 -29.74 -6.58
C CYS A 395 9.18 -29.99 -6.92
N ILE A 396 8.92 -30.35 -8.19
CA ILE A 396 7.57 -30.57 -8.69
C ILE A 396 6.95 -31.78 -7.99
N SER A 397 7.72 -32.86 -7.77
CA SER A 397 7.23 -34.03 -7.03
C SER A 397 6.91 -33.70 -5.58
N HIS A 398 7.74 -32.87 -4.94
CA HIS A 398 7.52 -32.43 -3.57
C HIS A 398 6.32 -31.48 -3.47
N LEU A 399 6.17 -30.57 -4.42
CA LEU A 399 5.01 -29.68 -4.52
C LEU A 399 3.70 -30.48 -4.66
N ILE A 400 3.68 -31.53 -5.48
CA ILE A 400 2.53 -32.44 -5.59
C ILE A 400 2.23 -33.08 -4.23
N ASN A 401 3.25 -33.60 -3.53
CA ASN A 401 3.06 -34.19 -2.19
C ASN A 401 2.49 -33.16 -1.19
N VAL A 402 2.87 -31.88 -1.27
CA VAL A 402 2.32 -30.82 -0.41
C VAL A 402 0.83 -30.59 -0.71
N TYR A 403 0.44 -30.57 -1.97
CA TYR A 403 -0.97 -30.49 -2.36
C TYR A 403 -1.78 -31.71 -1.90
N GLU A 404 -1.22 -32.92 -2.00
CA GLU A 404 -1.86 -34.15 -1.51
C GLU A 404 -2.04 -34.10 0.02
N LYS A 405 -1.01 -33.67 0.77
CA LYS A 405 -1.10 -33.44 2.22
C LYS A 405 -2.17 -32.39 2.56
N ALA A 406 -2.31 -31.33 1.76
CA ALA A 406 -3.34 -30.31 1.96
C ALA A 406 -4.76 -30.86 1.75
N ASP A 407 -4.94 -31.77 0.79
CA ASP A 407 -6.20 -32.48 0.54
C ASP A 407 -6.53 -33.45 1.68
N GLU A 408 -5.56 -34.23 2.16
CA GLU A 408 -5.74 -35.17 3.27
C GLU A 408 -6.07 -34.48 4.60
N THR A 409 -5.46 -33.32 4.85
CA THR A 409 -5.69 -32.52 6.07
C THR A 409 -6.95 -31.64 5.97
N GLY A 410 -7.63 -31.62 4.82
CA GLY A 410 -8.82 -30.79 4.59
C GLY A 410 -8.54 -29.29 4.57
N CYS A 411 -7.28 -28.88 4.42
CA CYS A 411 -6.85 -27.48 4.41
C CYS A 411 -6.81 -26.88 3.00
N LEU A 412 -7.20 -27.64 1.98
CA LEU A 412 -7.27 -27.17 0.60
C LEU A 412 -8.34 -26.08 0.46
N THR A 413 -7.99 -24.93 -0.11
CA THR A 413 -8.94 -23.85 -0.45
C THR A 413 -9.36 -23.99 -1.92
N GLU A 414 -10.44 -23.31 -2.32
CA GLU A 414 -10.91 -23.32 -3.71
C GLU A 414 -9.85 -22.82 -4.71
N GLU A 415 -9.07 -21.82 -4.30
CA GLU A 415 -7.98 -21.25 -5.09
C GLU A 415 -6.83 -22.25 -5.23
N LEU A 416 -6.36 -22.83 -4.12
CA LEU A 416 -5.32 -23.86 -4.14
C LEU A 416 -5.73 -25.10 -4.93
N ALA A 417 -6.99 -25.51 -4.86
CA ALA A 417 -7.53 -26.62 -5.64
C ALA A 417 -7.45 -26.34 -7.16
N ASN A 418 -7.77 -25.11 -7.58
CA ASN A 418 -7.63 -24.70 -8.98
C ASN A 418 -6.16 -24.63 -9.40
N GLU A 419 -5.30 -24.10 -8.55
CA GLU A 419 -3.85 -24.07 -8.79
C GLU A 419 -3.28 -25.48 -8.94
N TYR A 420 -3.74 -26.44 -8.12
CA TYR A 420 -3.32 -27.84 -8.20
C TYR A 420 -3.70 -28.50 -9.53
N VAL A 421 -4.95 -28.32 -9.97
CA VAL A 421 -5.39 -28.78 -11.30
C VAL A 421 -4.56 -28.12 -12.40
N SER A 422 -4.32 -26.81 -12.29
CA SER A 422 -3.55 -26.05 -13.27
C SER A 422 -2.10 -26.52 -13.37
N LEU A 423 -1.49 -26.94 -12.25
CA LEU A 423 -0.13 -27.47 -12.19
C LEU A 423 -0.03 -28.76 -13.02
N TYR A 424 -0.94 -29.72 -12.84
CA TYR A 424 -0.95 -30.93 -13.65
C TYR A 424 -1.14 -30.65 -15.16
N LEU A 425 -1.93 -29.62 -15.51
CA LEU A 425 -2.07 -29.20 -16.90
C LEU A 425 -0.77 -28.62 -17.47
N LYS A 426 -0.05 -27.80 -16.69
CA LYS A 426 1.27 -27.25 -17.08
C LYS A 426 2.30 -28.36 -17.29
N LEU A 427 2.24 -29.43 -16.49
CA LEU A 427 3.11 -30.61 -16.61
C LEU A 427 2.72 -31.54 -17.77
N GLY A 428 1.66 -31.23 -18.54
CA GLY A 428 1.16 -32.08 -19.63
C GLY A 428 0.43 -33.34 -19.17
N ARG A 429 0.25 -33.55 -17.86
CA ARG A 429 -0.41 -34.72 -17.26
C ARG A 429 -1.93 -34.56 -17.25
N THR A 430 -2.50 -34.47 -18.44
CA THR A 430 -3.93 -34.17 -18.67
C THR A 430 -4.89 -35.18 -18.02
N HIS A 431 -4.57 -36.47 -18.05
CA HIS A 431 -5.41 -37.51 -17.44
C HIS A 431 -5.43 -37.43 -15.90
N GLU A 432 -4.30 -37.13 -15.28
CA GLU A 432 -4.21 -36.92 -13.81
C GLU A 432 -5.00 -35.67 -13.41
N ALA A 433 -4.87 -34.58 -14.19
CA ALA A 433 -5.66 -33.36 -13.99
C ALA A 433 -7.18 -33.62 -14.08
N GLN A 434 -7.63 -34.42 -15.05
CA GLN A 434 -9.05 -34.80 -15.19
C GLN A 434 -9.57 -35.55 -13.96
N LYS A 435 -8.83 -36.60 -13.54
CA LYS A 435 -9.21 -37.43 -12.40
C LYS A 435 -9.24 -36.61 -11.10
N LEU A 436 -8.28 -35.69 -10.93
CA LEU A 436 -8.22 -34.81 -9.78
C LEU A 436 -9.39 -33.81 -9.77
N ALA A 437 -9.64 -33.14 -10.90
CA ALA A 437 -10.76 -32.21 -11.03
C ALA A 437 -12.10 -32.92 -10.78
N GLU A 438 -12.24 -34.17 -11.22
CA GLU A 438 -13.41 -35.00 -10.91
C GLU A 438 -13.57 -35.28 -9.42
N LYS A 439 -12.51 -35.69 -8.73
CA LYS A 439 -12.51 -35.93 -7.28
C LYS A 439 -12.93 -34.66 -6.52
N LEU A 440 -12.33 -33.51 -6.85
CA LEU A 440 -12.57 -32.25 -6.15
C LEU A 440 -13.99 -31.69 -6.39
N CYS A 441 -14.48 -31.76 -7.64
CA CYS A 441 -15.82 -31.30 -7.99
C CYS A 441 -16.94 -32.23 -7.47
N SER A 442 -16.66 -33.51 -7.27
CA SER A 442 -17.63 -34.48 -6.74
C SER A 442 -17.66 -34.52 -5.21
N GLY A 443 -16.54 -34.16 -4.56
CA GLY A 443 -16.38 -34.12 -3.12
C GLY A 443 -16.56 -32.73 -2.50
N THR A 444 -15.46 -32.21 -1.95
CA THR A 444 -15.41 -31.03 -1.06
C THR A 444 -15.83 -29.72 -1.73
N PHE A 445 -15.59 -29.55 -3.04
CA PHE A 445 -15.83 -28.28 -3.76
C PHE A 445 -16.96 -28.36 -4.77
N ALA A 446 -18.02 -29.13 -4.45
CA ALA A 446 -19.18 -29.26 -5.32
C ALA A 446 -19.85 -27.92 -5.69
N GLY A 447 -19.70 -26.88 -4.85
CA GLY A 447 -20.24 -25.54 -5.07
C GLY A 447 -19.35 -24.57 -5.85
N SER A 448 -18.07 -24.88 -6.09
CA SER A 448 -17.10 -23.92 -6.65
C SER A 448 -17.22 -23.80 -8.17
N ALA A 449 -17.61 -22.62 -8.66
CA ALA A 449 -17.78 -22.38 -10.09
C ALA A 449 -16.47 -22.51 -10.89
N ASN A 450 -15.36 -22.04 -10.32
CA ASN A 450 -14.05 -22.01 -10.98
C ASN A 450 -13.51 -23.43 -11.23
N LEU A 451 -13.68 -24.34 -10.26
CA LEU A 451 -13.26 -25.74 -10.41
C LEU A 451 -14.10 -26.48 -11.45
N TRP A 452 -15.41 -26.24 -11.48
CA TRP A 452 -16.27 -26.77 -12.53
C TRP A 452 -15.89 -26.21 -13.90
N PHE A 453 -15.53 -24.93 -13.99
CA PHE A 453 -15.11 -24.29 -15.23
C PHE A 453 -13.80 -24.88 -15.75
N THR A 454 -12.79 -25.05 -14.88
CA THR A 454 -11.53 -25.69 -15.24
C THR A 454 -11.77 -27.13 -15.68
N ARG A 455 -12.60 -27.90 -14.96
CA ARG A 455 -12.99 -29.27 -15.34
C ARG A 455 -13.62 -29.34 -16.73
N VAL A 456 -14.64 -28.51 -17.01
CA VAL A 456 -15.30 -28.48 -18.33
C VAL A 456 -14.32 -28.05 -19.42
N THR A 457 -13.42 -27.11 -19.13
CA THR A 457 -12.38 -26.66 -20.08
C THR A 457 -11.41 -27.78 -20.42
N ILE A 458 -11.02 -28.61 -19.45
CA ILE A 458 -10.13 -29.75 -19.69
C ILE A 458 -10.83 -30.79 -20.58
N GLU A 459 -12.08 -31.14 -20.26
CA GLU A 459 -12.86 -32.10 -21.06
C GLU A 459 -13.13 -31.61 -22.49
N THR A 460 -13.47 -30.33 -22.67
CA THR A 460 -13.67 -29.76 -24.00
C THR A 460 -12.37 -29.72 -24.82
N ARG A 461 -11.22 -29.41 -24.18
CA ARG A 461 -9.90 -29.45 -24.84
C ARG A 461 -9.43 -30.87 -25.16
N SER A 462 -9.70 -31.85 -24.29
CA SER A 462 -9.34 -33.26 -24.54
C SER A 462 -10.09 -33.81 -25.77
N LEU A 463 -11.37 -33.44 -25.90
CA LEU A 463 -12.21 -33.79 -27.03
C LEU A 463 -11.77 -33.11 -28.33
N SER A 464 -11.40 -31.82 -28.28
CA SER A 464 -10.95 -31.09 -29.47
C SER A 464 -9.63 -31.61 -30.07
N LYS A 465 -8.75 -32.23 -29.27
CA LYS A 465 -7.51 -32.84 -29.79
C LYS A 465 -7.76 -34.10 -30.63
N ASN A 466 -8.93 -34.73 -30.48
CA ASN A 466 -9.22 -36.07 -30.98
C ASN A 466 -10.21 -36.11 -32.17
N SER A 467 -10.41 -35.01 -32.91
CA SER A 467 -11.36 -34.78 -34.04
C SER A 467 -12.62 -34.00 -33.65
N THR A 468 -13.47 -33.67 -34.65
CA THR A 468 -14.78 -33.04 -34.42
C THR A 468 -15.58 -33.83 -33.38
N PRO A 469 -16.13 -33.19 -32.34
CA PRO A 469 -16.75 -33.88 -31.21
C PRO A 469 -17.92 -34.75 -31.68
N SER A 470 -17.96 -36.01 -31.26
CA SER A 470 -19.06 -36.90 -31.61
C SER A 470 -20.34 -36.50 -30.85
N LYS A 471 -21.51 -37.00 -31.29
CA LYS A 471 -22.78 -36.79 -30.57
C LYS A 471 -22.75 -37.36 -29.14
N ALA A 472 -21.95 -38.39 -28.88
CA ALA A 472 -21.79 -38.96 -27.55
C ALA A 472 -20.95 -38.04 -26.64
N ASP A 473 -19.90 -37.43 -27.20
CA ASP A 473 -19.02 -36.49 -26.49
C ASP A 473 -19.74 -35.19 -26.15
N LEU A 474 -20.58 -34.68 -27.08
CA LEU A 474 -21.43 -33.52 -26.81
C LEU A 474 -22.43 -33.79 -25.68
N LYS A 475 -22.94 -35.02 -25.59
CA LYS A 475 -23.85 -35.42 -24.53
C LYS A 475 -23.14 -35.52 -23.18
N SER A 476 -21.93 -36.09 -23.12
CA SER A 476 -21.17 -36.20 -21.87
C SER A 476 -20.78 -34.83 -21.31
N VAL A 477 -20.31 -33.91 -22.16
CA VAL A 477 -20.00 -32.52 -21.76
C VAL A 477 -21.27 -31.81 -21.27
N PHE A 478 -22.39 -32.02 -21.96
CA PHE A 478 -23.67 -31.42 -21.55
C PHE A 478 -24.14 -31.93 -20.18
N GLU A 479 -24.01 -33.23 -19.92
CA GLU A 479 -24.37 -33.82 -18.62
C GLU A 479 -23.47 -33.31 -17.49
N LEU A 480 -22.16 -33.18 -17.75
CA LEU A 480 -21.20 -32.64 -16.80
C LEU A 480 -21.53 -31.18 -16.45
N LEU A 481 -21.74 -30.34 -17.46
CA LEU A 481 -22.08 -28.93 -17.28
C LEU A 481 -23.47 -28.78 -16.63
N SER A 482 -24.43 -29.64 -16.98
CA SER A 482 -25.74 -29.67 -16.33
C SER A 482 -25.66 -30.05 -14.85
N ASN A 483 -24.70 -30.92 -14.47
CA ASN A 483 -24.45 -31.27 -13.08
C ASN A 483 -23.83 -30.10 -12.32
N ALA A 484 -22.84 -29.42 -12.93
CA ALA A 484 -22.22 -28.23 -12.37
C ALA A 484 -23.27 -27.14 -12.07
N LEU A 485 -24.08 -26.78 -13.07
CA LEU A 485 -25.10 -25.73 -12.97
C LEU A 485 -26.22 -26.02 -11.95
N LYS A 486 -26.40 -27.29 -11.54
CA LYS A 486 -27.35 -27.67 -10.48
C LYS A 486 -26.75 -27.53 -9.08
N LYS A 487 -25.43 -27.62 -8.95
CA LYS A 487 -24.72 -27.64 -7.67
C LYS A 487 -24.15 -26.28 -7.28
N VAL A 488 -23.77 -25.46 -8.26
CA VAL A 488 -23.17 -24.13 -8.06
C VAL A 488 -24.27 -23.07 -7.86
N PRO A 489 -24.11 -22.12 -6.92
CA PRO A 489 -25.06 -21.02 -6.74
C PRO A 489 -25.11 -20.10 -7.98
N ILE A 490 -26.27 -19.46 -8.19
CA ILE A 490 -26.52 -18.61 -9.38
C ILE A 490 -25.60 -17.38 -9.40
N SER A 491 -25.19 -16.88 -8.23
CA SER A 491 -24.29 -15.73 -8.08
C SER A 491 -22.88 -15.97 -8.62
N GLU A 492 -22.40 -17.21 -8.59
CA GLU A 492 -21.02 -17.56 -8.96
C GLU A 492 -20.94 -18.34 -10.28
N SER A 493 -22.08 -18.76 -10.83
CA SER A 493 -22.12 -19.60 -12.04
C SER A 493 -22.11 -18.82 -13.37
N GLU A 494 -21.86 -17.51 -13.37
CA GLU A 494 -21.81 -16.69 -14.59
C GLU A 494 -20.93 -17.29 -15.68
N SER A 495 -19.67 -17.60 -15.34
CA SER A 495 -18.69 -18.17 -16.27
C SER A 495 -19.13 -19.53 -16.84
N LEU A 496 -19.78 -20.36 -16.02
CA LEU A 496 -20.32 -21.65 -16.42
C LEU A 496 -21.50 -21.51 -17.38
N TRP A 497 -22.40 -20.56 -17.12
CA TRP A 497 -23.54 -20.29 -18.01
C TRP A 497 -23.09 -19.73 -19.36
N LEU A 498 -22.15 -18.79 -19.37
CA LEU A 498 -21.59 -18.25 -20.61
C LEU A 498 -20.91 -19.34 -21.44
N MET A 499 -20.08 -20.18 -20.81
CA MET A 499 -19.46 -21.33 -21.45
C MET A 499 -20.50 -22.31 -22.03
N ALA A 500 -21.59 -22.55 -21.30
CA ALA A 500 -22.68 -23.40 -21.77
C ALA A 500 -23.33 -22.87 -23.04
N PHE A 501 -23.61 -21.56 -23.07
CA PHE A 501 -24.25 -20.90 -24.20
C PHE A 501 -23.32 -20.81 -25.41
N GLU A 502 -22.04 -20.50 -25.21
CA GLU A 502 -21.06 -20.49 -26.29
C GLU A 502 -20.92 -21.87 -26.95
N PHE A 503 -20.82 -22.94 -26.15
CA PHE A 503 -20.58 -24.29 -26.65
C PHE A 503 -21.84 -24.94 -27.26
N PHE A 504 -23.01 -24.79 -26.63
CA PHE A 504 -24.26 -25.45 -27.06
C PHE A 504 -25.25 -24.53 -27.79
N GLY A 505 -24.97 -23.23 -27.91
CA GLY A 505 -25.92 -22.26 -28.48
C GLY A 505 -26.33 -22.54 -29.92
N HIS A 506 -25.43 -23.12 -30.72
CA HIS A 506 -25.68 -23.48 -32.11
C HIS A 506 -26.51 -24.77 -32.25
N GLN A 507 -26.70 -25.53 -31.17
CA GLN A 507 -27.42 -26.81 -31.18
C GLN A 507 -28.79 -26.66 -30.52
N ARG A 508 -29.84 -26.61 -31.34
CA ARG A 508 -31.23 -26.34 -30.89
C ARG A 508 -31.68 -27.23 -29.72
N THR A 509 -31.37 -28.52 -29.76
CA THR A 509 -31.81 -29.50 -28.75
C THR A 509 -31.21 -29.28 -27.37
N TYR A 510 -29.95 -28.82 -27.31
CA TYR A 510 -29.27 -28.55 -26.04
C TYR A 510 -29.56 -27.15 -25.56
N PHE A 511 -29.64 -26.19 -26.48
CA PHE A 511 -30.04 -24.82 -26.18
C PHE A 511 -31.41 -24.75 -25.49
N ASP A 512 -32.42 -25.45 -26.02
CA ASP A 512 -33.77 -25.41 -25.44
C ASP A 512 -33.76 -25.99 -24.00
N LYS A 513 -32.96 -27.03 -23.74
CA LYS A 513 -32.74 -27.58 -22.40
C LYS A 513 -32.00 -26.61 -21.47
N LEU A 514 -31.00 -25.86 -21.96
CA LEU A 514 -30.30 -24.84 -21.18
C LEU A 514 -31.25 -23.71 -20.78
N VAL A 515 -32.12 -23.28 -21.70
CA VAL A 515 -33.14 -22.27 -21.40
C VAL A 515 -34.10 -22.77 -20.32
N GLU A 516 -34.59 -24.01 -20.42
CA GLU A 516 -35.43 -24.59 -19.36
C GLU A 516 -34.70 -24.70 -18.01
N MET A 517 -33.44 -25.12 -18.01
CA MET A 517 -32.62 -25.17 -16.81
C MET A 517 -32.41 -23.78 -16.21
N SER A 518 -32.17 -22.75 -17.03
CA SER A 518 -32.00 -21.37 -16.56
C SER A 518 -33.27 -20.83 -15.89
N ILE A 519 -34.45 -21.10 -16.47
CA ILE A 519 -35.74 -20.70 -15.89
C ILE A 519 -35.96 -21.42 -14.56
N LEU A 520 -35.67 -22.73 -14.49
CA LEU A 520 -35.81 -23.50 -13.25
C LEU A 520 -34.85 -23.04 -12.16
N SER A 521 -33.61 -22.69 -12.51
CA SER A 521 -32.65 -22.15 -11.55
C SER A 521 -33.09 -20.79 -11.03
N VAL A 522 -33.50 -19.86 -11.91
CA VAL A 522 -34.03 -18.55 -11.50
C VAL A 522 -35.32 -18.67 -10.68
N ALA A 523 -36.17 -19.66 -10.96
CA ALA A 523 -37.39 -19.90 -10.18
C ALA A 523 -37.11 -20.46 -8.76
N LYS A 524 -35.99 -21.18 -8.58
CA LYS A 524 -35.59 -21.76 -7.29
C LYS A 524 -34.75 -20.79 -6.45
N GLY A 525 -34.04 -19.86 -7.07
CA GLY A 525 -33.28 -18.83 -6.37
C GLY A 525 -34.21 -17.82 -5.68
N ASN A 526 -33.93 -17.51 -4.41
CA ASN A 526 -34.58 -16.39 -3.74
C ASN A 526 -34.10 -15.08 -4.41
N ASN A 527 -34.83 -14.59 -5.42
CA ASN A 527 -34.59 -13.34 -6.15
C ASN A 527 -34.79 -12.08 -5.28
N GLY A 528 -34.16 -12.03 -4.10
CA GLY A 528 -34.20 -10.90 -3.18
C GLY A 528 -32.92 -10.07 -3.13
N SER A 529 -31.84 -10.51 -3.77
CA SER A 529 -30.55 -9.81 -3.81
C SER A 529 -30.27 -9.31 -5.22
N ASP A 530 -29.89 -8.03 -5.30
CA ASP A 530 -29.25 -7.41 -6.47
C ASP A 530 -27.90 -8.08 -6.73
N HIS A 531 -27.90 -9.31 -7.22
CA HIS A 531 -26.70 -9.96 -7.68
C HIS A 531 -26.24 -9.30 -8.99
N VAL A 532 -24.93 -9.04 -9.08
CA VAL A 532 -24.25 -8.43 -10.24
C VAL A 532 -24.57 -9.18 -11.54
N PHE A 533 -24.72 -10.50 -11.47
CA PHE A 533 -25.09 -11.35 -12.60
C PHE A 533 -26.60 -11.64 -12.63
N SER A 534 -27.28 -11.17 -13.67
CA SER A 534 -28.65 -11.58 -13.99
C SER A 534 -28.64 -12.65 -15.08
N LEU A 535 -28.80 -13.92 -14.67
CA LEU A 535 -28.87 -15.05 -15.61
C LEU A 535 -29.93 -14.85 -16.70
N GLY A 536 -31.10 -14.32 -16.33
CA GLY A 536 -32.18 -14.04 -17.28
C GLY A 536 -31.76 -13.02 -18.34
N SER A 537 -31.02 -11.98 -17.97
CA SER A 537 -30.49 -11.01 -18.92
C SER A 537 -29.48 -11.63 -19.88
N ALA A 538 -28.52 -12.39 -19.36
CA ALA A 538 -27.49 -13.06 -20.15
C ALA A 538 -28.11 -13.98 -21.21
N VAL A 539 -29.13 -14.77 -20.84
CA VAL A 539 -29.86 -15.64 -21.78
C VAL A 539 -30.54 -14.80 -22.87
N VAL A 540 -31.23 -13.71 -22.51
CA VAL A 540 -31.96 -12.87 -23.46
C VAL A 540 -31.01 -12.18 -24.43
N LYS A 541 -29.87 -11.64 -23.95
CA LYS A 541 -28.82 -11.03 -24.79
C LYS A 541 -28.21 -12.05 -25.75
N PHE A 542 -27.92 -13.27 -25.28
CA PHE A 542 -27.41 -14.35 -26.13
C PHE A 542 -28.40 -14.75 -27.23
N VAL A 543 -29.69 -14.86 -26.91
CA VAL A 543 -30.75 -15.17 -27.88
C VAL A 543 -30.88 -14.05 -28.91
N LEU A 544 -30.79 -12.78 -28.48
CA LEU A 544 -30.86 -11.64 -29.38
C LEU A 544 -29.74 -11.70 -30.42
N GLN A 545 -28.52 -12.03 -30.00
CA GLN A 545 -27.35 -12.15 -30.89
C GLN A 545 -27.45 -13.33 -31.86
N THR A 546 -28.03 -14.47 -31.42
CA THR A 546 -28.00 -15.72 -32.21
C THR A 546 -29.26 -16.00 -33.03
N LYS A 547 -30.44 -15.70 -32.49
CA LYS A 547 -31.76 -16.06 -33.07
C LYS A 547 -32.63 -14.84 -33.41
N GLY A 548 -32.19 -13.63 -33.07
CA GLY A 548 -32.85 -12.38 -33.40
C GLY A 548 -33.92 -11.92 -32.40
N SER A 549 -34.49 -10.75 -32.66
CA SER A 549 -35.33 -9.97 -31.75
C SER A 549 -36.65 -10.65 -31.36
N GLN A 550 -37.29 -11.38 -32.28
CA GLN A 550 -38.58 -12.02 -32.00
C GLN A 550 -38.45 -13.20 -31.02
N SER A 551 -37.39 -14.01 -31.14
CA SER A 551 -37.13 -15.10 -30.18
C SER A 551 -36.70 -14.57 -28.82
N ALA A 552 -35.94 -13.46 -28.78
CA ALA A 552 -35.62 -12.79 -27.53
C ALA A 552 -36.89 -12.30 -26.80
N ARG A 553 -37.89 -11.81 -27.55
CA ARG A 553 -39.20 -11.40 -27.02
C ARG A 553 -39.99 -12.53 -26.36
N GLU A 554 -39.95 -13.71 -26.93
CA GLU A 554 -40.62 -14.87 -26.34
C GLU A 554 -39.93 -15.31 -25.04
N ILE A 555 -38.60 -15.27 -25.00
CA ILE A 555 -37.83 -15.74 -23.85
C ILE A 555 -37.89 -14.75 -22.69
N TYR A 556 -37.74 -13.44 -22.91
CA TYR A 556 -37.86 -12.49 -21.79
C TYR A 556 -39.26 -12.52 -21.17
N LYS A 557 -40.32 -12.73 -21.97
CA LYS A 557 -41.70 -12.87 -21.43
C LYS A 557 -41.81 -14.05 -20.48
N ARG A 558 -41.11 -15.16 -20.74
CA ARG A 558 -41.07 -16.33 -19.84
C ARG A 558 -40.36 -16.01 -18.53
N PHE A 559 -39.27 -15.24 -18.57
CA PHE A 559 -38.57 -14.81 -17.35
C PHE A 559 -39.36 -13.77 -16.53
N LEU A 560 -40.07 -12.86 -17.18
CA LEU A 560 -40.92 -11.86 -16.52
C LEU A 560 -42.18 -12.46 -15.89
N ALA A 561 -42.60 -13.65 -16.32
CA ALA A 561 -43.72 -14.38 -15.72
C ALA A 561 -43.37 -15.03 -14.36
N LEU A 562 -42.11 -14.96 -13.92
CA LEU A 562 -41.66 -15.51 -12.65
C LEU A 562 -42.05 -14.61 -11.46
N PRO A 563 -42.29 -15.15 -10.25
CA PRO A 563 -42.93 -14.44 -9.14
C PRO A 563 -42.18 -13.20 -8.59
N ARG A 564 -40.91 -12.96 -8.95
CA ARG A 564 -40.15 -11.71 -8.70
C ARG A 564 -39.02 -11.53 -9.73
N PRO A 565 -39.26 -10.86 -10.87
CA PRO A 565 -38.21 -10.59 -11.85
C PRO A 565 -37.25 -9.51 -11.33
N GLY A 566 -35.94 -9.73 -11.45
CA GLY A 566 -34.92 -8.78 -10.96
C GLY A 566 -34.91 -7.47 -11.74
N LEU A 567 -34.54 -6.36 -11.08
CA LEU A 567 -34.46 -5.03 -11.70
C LEU A 567 -33.53 -4.98 -12.92
N ALA A 568 -32.38 -5.66 -12.86
CA ALA A 568 -31.43 -5.75 -13.96
C ALA A 568 -32.07 -6.35 -15.23
N LEU A 569 -32.89 -7.40 -15.07
CA LEU A 569 -33.62 -8.00 -16.20
C LEU A 569 -34.57 -6.99 -16.86
N TYR A 570 -35.28 -6.17 -16.07
CA TYR A 570 -36.12 -5.12 -16.62
C TYR A 570 -35.31 -4.08 -17.39
N LYS A 571 -34.22 -3.56 -16.80
CA LYS A 571 -33.35 -2.57 -17.46
C LYS A 571 -32.81 -3.11 -18.80
N ASP A 572 -32.32 -4.34 -18.82
CA ASP A 572 -31.79 -4.98 -20.04
C ASP A 572 -32.88 -5.25 -21.09
N CYS A 573 -34.07 -5.70 -20.68
CA CYS A 573 -35.18 -5.90 -21.63
C CYS A 573 -35.67 -4.58 -22.24
N ILE A 574 -35.67 -3.51 -21.44
CA ILE A 574 -36.00 -2.16 -21.90
C ILE A 574 -34.96 -1.68 -22.90
N GLU A 575 -33.67 -1.84 -22.59
CA GLU A 575 -32.57 -1.49 -23.50
C GLU A 575 -32.72 -2.20 -24.85
N ILE A 576 -33.03 -3.50 -24.83
CA ILE A 576 -33.27 -4.29 -26.04
C ILE A 576 -34.41 -3.71 -26.87
N GLU A 577 -35.56 -3.39 -26.28
CA GLU A 577 -36.68 -2.78 -27.02
C GLU A 577 -36.35 -1.37 -27.52
N THR A 578 -35.57 -0.57 -26.78
CA THR A 578 -35.12 0.73 -27.27
C THR A 578 -34.18 0.63 -28.48
N ASN A 579 -33.33 -0.40 -28.50
CA ASN A 579 -32.36 -0.61 -29.58
C ASN A 579 -32.97 -1.25 -30.83
N ILE A 580 -34.06 -2.04 -30.71
CA ILE A 580 -34.71 -2.70 -31.86
C ILE A 580 -35.49 -1.70 -32.74
N GLY A 581 -36.06 -0.62 -32.16
CA GLY A 581 -36.67 0.47 -32.93
C GLY A 581 -37.92 0.13 -33.77
N ASP A 582 -38.57 -1.01 -33.52
CA ASP A 582 -39.75 -1.50 -34.25
C ASP A 582 -41.05 -0.81 -33.81
N LYS A 583 -42.12 -0.84 -34.63
CA LYS A 583 -43.41 -0.15 -34.34
C LYS A 583 -44.02 -0.53 -32.99
N ASP A 584 -43.81 -1.76 -32.55
CA ASP A 584 -44.30 -2.28 -31.27
C ASP A 584 -43.32 -2.07 -30.10
N SER A 585 -42.09 -1.59 -30.36
CA SER A 585 -41.05 -1.52 -29.33
C SER A 585 -41.36 -0.49 -28.25
N LEU A 586 -41.86 0.69 -28.62
CA LEU A 586 -42.30 1.72 -27.66
C LEU A 586 -43.44 1.21 -26.77
N ARG A 587 -44.37 0.45 -27.35
CA ARG A 587 -45.50 -0.13 -26.62
C ARG A 587 -45.02 -1.21 -25.64
N ASN A 588 -44.06 -2.03 -26.03
CA ASN A 588 -43.48 -3.05 -25.17
C ASN A 588 -42.60 -2.45 -24.08
N ALA A 589 -41.79 -1.43 -24.40
CA ALA A 589 -40.98 -0.70 -23.43
C ALA A 589 -41.86 -0.05 -22.35
N ARG A 590 -42.98 0.60 -22.71
CA ARG A 590 -43.96 1.13 -21.75
C ARG A 590 -44.49 0.08 -20.79
N LYS A 591 -44.89 -1.09 -21.32
CA LYS A 591 -45.35 -2.21 -20.49
C LYS A 591 -44.26 -2.71 -19.54
N LEU A 592 -43.01 -2.77 -20.00
CA LEU A 592 -41.86 -3.17 -19.19
C LEU A 592 -41.62 -2.16 -18.06
N TYR A 593 -41.61 -0.86 -18.36
CA TYR A 593 -41.50 0.19 -17.35
C TYR A 593 -42.65 0.16 -16.34
N ASP A 594 -43.90 0.02 -16.81
CA ASP A 594 -45.07 -0.06 -15.93
C ASP A 594 -44.99 -1.30 -15.01
N SER A 595 -44.51 -2.45 -15.51
CA SER A 595 -44.26 -3.64 -14.68
C SER A 595 -43.10 -3.47 -13.71
N ALA A 596 -42.00 -2.84 -14.13
CA ALA A 596 -40.82 -2.61 -13.31
C ALA A 596 -41.15 -1.66 -12.16
N VAL A 597 -41.86 -0.57 -12.44
CA VAL A 597 -42.32 0.41 -11.46
C VAL A 597 -43.32 -0.18 -10.46
N ALA A 598 -44.19 -1.10 -10.91
CA ALA A 598 -45.12 -1.79 -10.02
C ALA A 598 -44.38 -2.66 -8.98
N SER A 599 -43.25 -3.27 -9.36
CA SER A 599 -42.43 -4.09 -8.48
C SER A 599 -41.39 -3.28 -7.67
N TYR A 600 -40.78 -2.24 -8.27
CA TYR A 600 -39.67 -1.44 -7.73
C TYR A 600 -40.02 0.05 -7.63
N SER A 601 -41.17 0.36 -7.04
CA SER A 601 -41.73 1.73 -7.00
C SER A 601 -40.85 2.79 -6.31
N GLN A 602 -39.86 2.37 -5.50
CA GLN A 602 -38.95 3.24 -4.75
C GLN A 602 -37.65 3.62 -5.48
N ASP A 603 -37.33 3.00 -6.63
CA ASP A 603 -36.11 3.31 -7.38
C ASP A 603 -36.26 4.60 -8.19
N VAL A 604 -35.52 5.64 -7.82
CA VAL A 604 -35.55 6.98 -8.44
C VAL A 604 -34.97 6.97 -9.86
N GLU A 605 -33.96 6.14 -10.14
CA GLU A 605 -33.31 6.08 -11.45
C GLU A 605 -34.26 5.51 -12.50
N LEU A 606 -35.00 4.46 -12.15
CA LEU A 606 -35.99 3.85 -13.02
C LEU A 606 -37.06 4.85 -13.49
N TRP A 607 -37.51 5.74 -12.59
CA TRP A 607 -38.47 6.79 -12.93
C TRP A 607 -37.86 7.87 -13.83
N LYS A 608 -36.60 8.24 -13.61
CA LYS A 608 -35.86 9.18 -14.47
C LYS A 608 -35.68 8.61 -15.88
N ASP A 609 -35.32 7.33 -15.98
CA ASP A 609 -35.15 6.64 -17.25
C ASP A 609 -36.48 6.56 -18.02
N TYR A 610 -37.58 6.22 -17.33
CA TYR A 610 -38.92 6.19 -17.95
C TYR A 610 -39.34 7.56 -18.48
N TYR A 611 -39.13 8.63 -17.70
CA TYR A 611 -39.39 9.99 -18.15
C TYR A 611 -38.54 10.37 -19.37
N SER A 612 -37.24 10.02 -19.36
CA SER A 612 -36.33 10.31 -20.46
C SER A 612 -36.73 9.62 -21.77
N LEU A 613 -37.24 8.38 -21.69
CA LEU A 613 -37.74 7.64 -22.85
C LEU A 613 -39.01 8.28 -23.42
N GLU A 614 -39.95 8.68 -22.57
CA GLU A 614 -41.18 9.37 -23.01
C GLU A 614 -40.89 10.75 -23.60
N MET A 615 -39.86 11.45 -23.11
CA MET A 615 -39.41 12.70 -23.72
C MET A 615 -38.77 12.50 -25.11
N LYS A 616 -38.05 11.39 -25.33
CA LYS A 616 -37.37 11.10 -26.60
C LYS A 616 -38.30 10.51 -27.66
N MET A 617 -39.20 9.60 -27.27
CA MET A 617 -39.98 8.75 -28.19
C MET A 617 -41.50 8.87 -28.01
N GLY A 618 -41.95 9.56 -26.95
CA GLY A 618 -43.36 9.68 -26.57
C GLY A 618 -43.97 11.05 -26.87
N THR A 619 -44.95 11.44 -26.06
CA THR A 619 -45.67 12.73 -26.15
C THR A 619 -45.48 13.53 -24.86
N SER A 620 -45.59 14.85 -24.93
CA SER A 620 -45.48 15.71 -23.74
C SER A 620 -46.49 15.33 -22.64
N GLU A 621 -47.69 14.88 -23.03
CA GLU A 621 -48.72 14.41 -22.10
C GLU A 621 -48.33 13.11 -21.39
N THR A 622 -47.75 12.14 -22.11
CA THR A 622 -47.31 10.87 -21.50
C THR A 622 -46.11 11.06 -20.60
N ALA A 623 -45.16 11.93 -20.97
CA ALA A 623 -44.02 12.31 -20.13
C ALA A 623 -44.48 12.99 -18.82
N ASN A 624 -45.41 13.95 -18.92
CA ASN A 624 -46.01 14.59 -17.75
C ASN A 624 -46.78 13.59 -16.88
N GLY A 625 -47.48 12.62 -17.48
CA GLY A 625 -48.15 11.54 -16.76
C GLY A 625 -47.20 10.66 -15.94
N VAL A 626 -46.02 10.34 -16.47
CA VAL A 626 -44.97 9.61 -15.72
C VAL A 626 -44.40 10.47 -14.58
N TYR A 627 -44.13 11.74 -14.83
CA TYR A 627 -43.64 12.69 -13.83
C TYR A 627 -44.58 12.78 -12.61
N TRP A 628 -45.88 12.93 -12.85
CA TRP A 628 -46.87 13.00 -11.77
C TRP A 628 -47.02 11.68 -11.01
N ARG A 629 -46.92 10.53 -11.70
CA ARG A 629 -46.92 9.22 -11.05
C ARG A 629 -45.70 9.04 -10.14
N ALA A 630 -44.50 9.35 -10.62
CA ALA A 630 -43.25 9.27 -9.86
C ALA A 630 -43.30 10.14 -8.59
N ARG A 631 -43.79 11.38 -8.72
CA ARG A 631 -43.93 12.33 -7.59
C ARG A 631 -44.89 11.81 -6.51
N LYS A 632 -45.96 11.11 -6.90
CA LYS A 632 -46.95 10.56 -5.97
C LYS A 632 -46.42 9.33 -5.22
N THR A 633 -45.64 8.48 -5.88
CA THR A 633 -45.11 7.23 -5.29
C THR A 633 -43.86 7.45 -4.42
N LEU A 634 -42.97 8.37 -4.79
CA LEU A 634 -41.69 8.60 -4.10
C LEU A 634 -41.77 9.51 -2.86
N LYS A 635 -42.96 9.99 -2.46
CA LYS A 635 -43.22 10.87 -1.30
C LYS A 635 -42.09 11.89 -1.05
N GLU A 636 -42.02 12.94 -1.87
CA GLU A 636 -41.15 14.11 -1.65
C GLU A 636 -39.68 13.80 -1.27
N SER A 637 -39.08 12.72 -1.79
CA SER A 637 -37.62 12.65 -1.79
C SER A 637 -37.08 13.73 -2.74
N ALA A 638 -36.29 14.65 -2.17
CA ALA A 638 -35.79 15.86 -2.82
C ALA A 638 -34.88 15.61 -4.05
N ASP A 639 -34.63 14.35 -4.42
CA ASP A 639 -33.67 13.96 -5.47
C ASP A 639 -34.26 13.85 -6.88
N PHE A 640 -35.59 13.95 -7.03
CA PHE A 640 -36.21 14.18 -8.36
C PHE A 640 -36.17 15.67 -8.77
N ILE A 641 -35.80 16.56 -7.84
CA ILE A 641 -35.85 18.03 -8.02
C ILE A 641 -34.59 18.56 -8.71
N VAL A 642 -33.48 17.81 -8.74
CA VAL A 642 -32.24 18.27 -9.41
C VAL A 642 -32.26 17.86 -10.89
N GLY A 643 -33.02 18.64 -11.65
CA GLY A 643 -33.10 18.57 -13.10
C GLY A 643 -34.04 19.63 -13.68
N SER A 644 -34.30 20.71 -12.94
CA SER A 644 -35.01 21.88 -13.46
C SER A 644 -34.06 22.81 -14.19
N ASP A 645 -33.53 22.35 -15.32
CA ASP A 645 -33.23 23.23 -16.45
C ASP A 645 -34.30 22.99 -17.52
N PHE A 646 -35.54 23.36 -17.21
CA PHE A 646 -36.52 23.64 -18.26
C PHE A 646 -37.29 24.91 -17.91
N VAL A 647 -36.72 25.99 -18.45
CA VAL A 647 -37.36 27.26 -18.76
C VAL A 647 -38.71 27.00 -19.42
N VAL A 648 -39.75 27.61 -18.84
CA VAL A 648 -41.01 27.87 -19.51
C VAL A 648 -40.74 28.86 -20.64
N VAL A 649 -40.89 28.43 -21.89
CA VAL A 649 -41.51 29.22 -22.97
C VAL A 649 -42.45 28.31 -23.74
#